data_AF-A0A6J3M1P5-F1
#
_entry.id   AF-A0A6J3M1P5-F1
#
_cell.length_a   1.000
_cell.length_b   1.000
_cell.length_c   1.000
_cell.angle_alpha   90.00
_cell.angle_beta   90.00
_cell.angle_gamma   90.00
#
_symmetry.space_group_name_H-M   'P 1'
#
loop_
_entity.id
_entity.type
_entity.pdbx_description
1 polymer ?
#
loop_
_entity_poly.entity_id
_entity_poly.type
_entity_poly.pdbx_seq_one_letter_code
_entity_poly.pdbx_strand_id
1 'polypeptide(L)'
;MLFRLLPAAALFVAAVFAQPGAYEEPPCEGEATKTTSSKVKTTSTATSATEYQQHSTNLTPTWPYHPHSPRPSVYTTVSSKDHSSGHVVPTISKSQSSDGVTTSTKTSSTKSANTKTTSTAKTTLVSKSSVSKSSVIKTTTISGSHSSGKVTTTKKSSTARSTSKASRVSSSKVSTRKSSISSTKTSASSTKTKSTSSTTSAAATPTNTCAYWLDDVKHQGVAAFNADPTNYQVYRNVKDFGAKGDGITDDAPAINRAISSGNRCAPGSCQSTTVTPAVIYFPPGVYMINSTITDYYYTQLIGNPNCLPTIRAFSTFTDAIGGVGLIDGVPYGPKGLTTGATNVFWRQIRNFIIDTTLISATTKAIGIHWPTGQATSIQNVVINMNSQKDTLHQGIFIEEGSGGFIGDIVFNGGNYGGFWGNQQFTMRNITARNVKTAIYQIWDWGWTYQNLNIINCTIGLDVSNGGPNAQTVGSVTVIDSKFTDVEIAVKSSHNENSKPIAGGSIVIENIQLTRVGVAVQGPDQRVALAASPQITGWSASRSLKLSKFDPDPRNIEGAYRPLARPAGLITTNGQYYTRTKPQYANVPASGFLSARDVGALGDGKTDDTVALQAAIILALAQNKILFIDHGDYLVKSTIFIPAGARIVGEAYSVILSTGAFFNDIDNPQPVVQIGAPGEVGSIEWSDTIVSTQGQQRGAVLIQYNLASPTSQPSGLWDVHTRIGGFAGSELLLKDCPTTPKIEVTASNLNENCIAAYMSFHITPSGSGLYLENVWLWVADHDIEDAALTRITVYAGRGFLDQSTNGDIWLIGTSVEHHVKYEYQFANTRNVYMGQIQTETAYYQPNPNAQIPFPAVASLADPIFPRETITTPNGTVIPAADGWGLRIYQSQSIAAYGAGLYSFFNNYSTSCSDIGSFATCQNRIFSIEQSEQISFYNLNTVGTHFMVSLGGVDYPRFSDLDNGFISTLTVGQVQ
;
A
#
# COMPACT_ATOMS: atom_id res chain seq x y z
N MET A 1 -32.36 18.56 -51.41
CA MET A 1 -32.04 17.50 -52.39
C MET A 1 -31.80 16.22 -51.57
N LEU A 2 -32.45 15.06 -51.76
CA LEU A 2 -32.65 14.23 -52.97
C LEU A 2 -31.31 13.74 -53.53
N PHE A 3 -31.00 12.45 -53.76
CA PHE A 3 -31.64 11.12 -53.49
C PHE A 3 -30.59 10.23 -52.77
N ARG A 4 -30.89 9.25 -51.89
CA ARG A 4 -31.62 7.97 -51.99
C ARG A 4 -31.03 6.95 -53.00
N LEU A 5 -30.61 5.76 -52.52
CA LEU A 5 -30.76 4.48 -53.23
C LEU A 5 -30.53 3.28 -52.29
N LEU A 6 -31.29 2.19 -52.49
CA LEU A 6 -31.28 0.93 -51.72
C LEU A 6 -32.04 -0.15 -52.53
N PRO A 7 -31.59 -1.42 -52.53
CA PRO A 7 -32.49 -2.59 -52.47
C PRO A 7 -32.09 -3.53 -51.30
N ALA A 8 -32.98 -4.17 -50.50
CA ALA A 8 -34.14 -5.06 -50.80
C ALA A 8 -33.73 -6.52 -51.10
N ALA A 9 -34.36 -7.59 -50.55
CA ALA A 9 -35.42 -7.68 -49.52
C ALA A 9 -35.64 -9.13 -48.94
N ALA A 10 -36.21 -9.21 -47.72
CA ALA A 10 -37.22 -10.19 -47.22
C ALA A 10 -36.85 -11.72 -47.14
N LEU A 11 -37.60 -12.63 -46.49
CA LEU A 11 -39.00 -12.72 -45.98
C LEU A 11 -39.14 -13.51 -44.64
N PHE A 12 -40.10 -13.12 -43.77
CA PHE A 12 -41.08 -13.93 -42.96
C PHE A 12 -40.57 -15.08 -42.01
N VAL A 13 -41.28 -15.58 -40.97
CA VAL A 13 -42.65 -15.43 -40.40
C VAL A 13 -42.54 -15.27 -38.85
N ALA A 14 -43.58 -14.81 -38.14
CA ALA A 14 -43.66 -14.82 -36.67
C ALA A 14 -44.85 -15.64 -36.12
N ALA A 15 -44.71 -16.22 -34.92
CA ALA A 15 -45.72 -17.02 -34.20
C ALA A 15 -45.69 -16.73 -32.68
N VAL A 16 -46.79 -16.96 -31.96
CA VAL A 16 -47.13 -16.30 -30.67
C VAL A 16 -48.10 -17.15 -29.80
N PHE A 17 -48.05 -17.00 -28.46
CA PHE A 17 -48.93 -17.59 -27.40
C PHE A 17 -48.80 -19.12 -27.14
N ALA A 18 -49.16 -19.72 -25.99
CA ALA A 18 -49.30 -19.26 -24.58
C ALA A 18 -49.43 -20.48 -23.60
N GLN A 19 -49.45 -20.24 -22.28
CA GLN A 19 -49.77 -21.20 -21.17
C GLN A 19 -51.24 -21.69 -21.21
N PRO A 20 -51.66 -22.84 -20.59
CA PRO A 20 -51.47 -23.31 -19.17
C PRO A 20 -51.10 -24.82 -19.03
N GLY A 21 -51.07 -25.52 -17.87
CA GLY A 21 -51.18 -25.21 -16.43
C GLY A 21 -51.80 -26.38 -15.60
N ALA A 22 -51.72 -26.31 -14.25
CA ALA A 22 -52.53 -27.04 -13.23
C ALA A 22 -52.14 -28.49 -12.70
N TYR A 23 -51.96 -28.59 -11.36
CA TYR A 23 -52.19 -29.70 -10.37
C TYR A 23 -51.52 -31.11 -10.55
N GLU A 24 -51.37 -32.01 -9.55
CA GLU A 24 -51.85 -32.13 -8.15
C GLU A 24 -50.91 -33.00 -7.22
N GLU A 25 -51.24 -33.15 -5.92
CA GLU A 25 -50.56 -33.94 -4.84
C GLU A 25 -51.50 -35.09 -4.30
N PRO A 26 -51.20 -35.91 -3.25
CA PRO A 26 -49.98 -36.59 -2.74
C PRO A 26 -50.26 -38.15 -2.63
N PRO A 27 -50.17 -38.91 -1.49
CA PRO A 27 -49.15 -39.11 -0.42
C PRO A 27 -48.70 -40.60 -0.25
N CYS A 28 -47.81 -40.93 0.72
CA CYS A 28 -47.99 -42.00 1.76
C CYS A 28 -46.72 -42.34 2.60
N GLU A 29 -46.92 -43.10 3.69
CA GLU A 29 -46.03 -43.34 4.85
C GLU A 29 -45.04 -44.53 4.70
N GLY A 30 -44.10 -44.69 5.65
CA GLY A 30 -43.30 -45.91 5.81
C GLY A 30 -42.29 -45.86 6.99
N GLU A 31 -42.43 -46.73 7.98
CA GLU A 31 -41.66 -46.71 9.24
C GLU A 31 -40.75 -47.96 9.43
N ALA A 32 -39.81 -47.87 10.39
CA ALA A 32 -39.33 -48.94 11.26
C ALA A 32 -38.33 -50.05 10.79
N THR A 33 -37.04 -49.80 11.13
CA THR A 33 -36.14 -50.69 11.92
C THR A 33 -35.33 -51.90 11.35
N LYS A 34 -34.15 -52.07 11.97
CA LYS A 34 -33.52 -53.32 12.52
C LYS A 34 -32.51 -54.18 11.70
N THR A 35 -31.24 -54.12 12.17
CA THR A 35 -30.27 -55.24 12.35
C THR A 35 -29.67 -55.93 11.09
N THR A 36 -28.46 -56.50 11.08
CA THR A 36 -27.74 -57.30 12.11
C THR A 36 -26.20 -57.09 12.22
N SER A 37 -25.66 -57.68 13.31
CA SER A 37 -24.26 -57.96 13.70
C SER A 37 -23.28 -58.43 12.60
N SER A 38 -21.94 -58.34 12.73
CA SER A 38 -21.11 -58.83 13.88
C SER A 38 -19.73 -58.14 14.04
N LYS A 39 -19.30 -57.81 15.28
CA LYS A 39 -18.27 -58.51 16.14
C LYS A 39 -16.95 -58.84 15.42
N VAL A 40 -15.75 -58.60 15.97
CA VAL A 40 -15.20 -58.84 17.35
C VAL A 40 -14.25 -57.66 17.72
N LYS A 41 -14.37 -56.99 18.89
CA LYS A 41 -13.66 -57.22 20.18
C LYS A 41 -12.11 -57.06 20.08
N THR A 42 -11.36 -56.49 21.04
CA THR A 42 -11.49 -56.65 22.51
C THR A 42 -10.79 -55.52 23.33
N THR A 43 -11.49 -54.98 24.36
CA THR A 43 -11.01 -54.59 25.73
C THR A 43 -9.86 -53.58 25.97
N SER A 44 -9.84 -52.77 27.05
CA SER A 44 -10.79 -52.62 28.20
C SER A 44 -10.56 -51.34 29.05
N THR A 45 -11.65 -50.85 29.69
CA THR A 45 -11.75 -50.10 30.99
C THR A 45 -11.01 -48.74 31.12
N ALA A 46 -11.66 -47.61 31.47
CA ALA A 46 -12.52 -47.28 32.63
C ALA A 46 -11.75 -47.37 33.97
N THR A 47 -11.87 -46.47 34.96
CA THR A 47 -13.01 -45.73 35.59
C THR A 47 -12.51 -44.41 36.23
N SER A 48 -13.26 -43.48 36.86
CA SER A 48 -14.69 -43.08 37.01
C SER A 48 -14.73 -41.68 37.67
N ALA A 49 -15.87 -40.99 37.68
CA ALA A 49 -16.01 -39.64 38.28
C ALA A 49 -16.50 -39.65 39.75
N THR A 50 -16.22 -38.54 40.47
CA THR A 50 -16.93 -38.11 41.69
C THR A 50 -16.83 -36.57 41.83
N GLU A 51 -17.84 -35.97 42.47
CA GLU A 51 -17.96 -34.52 42.73
C GLU A 51 -17.41 -34.14 44.13
N TYR A 52 -16.99 -32.89 44.36
CA TYR A 52 -17.74 -31.95 45.24
C TYR A 52 -17.18 -30.51 45.33
N GLN A 53 -18.11 -29.54 45.25
CA GLN A 53 -18.12 -28.20 45.87
C GLN A 53 -17.03 -27.12 45.61
N GLN A 54 -17.37 -25.92 46.09
CA GLN A 54 -16.80 -24.61 45.76
C GLN A 54 -15.72 -24.16 46.74
N HIS A 55 -14.81 -23.31 46.28
CA HIS A 55 -14.47 -22.08 47.03
C HIS A 55 -13.94 -20.99 46.08
N SER A 56 -14.30 -19.74 46.34
CA SER A 56 -13.87 -18.57 45.56
C SER A 56 -12.62 -17.91 46.16
N THR A 57 -11.61 -17.63 45.34
CA THR A 57 -10.52 -16.68 45.65
C THR A 57 -10.20 -15.82 44.43
N ASN A 58 -9.85 -14.56 44.68
CA ASN A 58 -9.55 -13.58 43.63
C ASN A 58 -8.19 -13.87 42.98
N LEU A 59 -8.15 -13.95 41.65
CA LEU A 59 -6.91 -13.83 40.87
C LEU A 59 -7.14 -12.95 39.64
N THR A 60 -6.52 -11.77 39.66
CA THR A 60 -6.41 -10.86 38.50
C THR A 60 -5.39 -11.42 37.50
N PRO A 61 -5.75 -11.70 36.24
CA PRO A 61 -4.77 -12.12 35.24
C PRO A 61 -3.97 -10.93 34.72
N THR A 62 -2.80 -10.68 35.31
CA THR A 62 -1.76 -9.86 34.68
C THR A 62 -1.15 -10.68 33.55
N TRP A 63 -1.37 -10.25 32.30
CA TRP A 63 -0.85 -10.94 31.11
C TRP A 63 0.64 -10.62 30.92
N PRO A 64 1.56 -11.60 30.99
CA PRO A 64 2.96 -11.38 30.64
C PRO A 64 3.10 -11.34 29.12
N TYR A 65 3.35 -10.15 28.57
CA TYR A 65 3.67 -9.98 27.15
C TYR A 65 5.06 -10.56 26.87
N HIS A 66 5.11 -11.73 26.23
CA HIS A 66 6.36 -12.32 25.75
C HIS A 66 6.62 -11.87 24.30
N PRO A 67 7.62 -11.00 24.04
CA PRO A 67 8.07 -10.76 22.69
C PRO A 67 8.76 -12.03 22.15
N HIS A 68 8.41 -12.43 20.92
CA HIS A 68 9.06 -13.56 20.25
C HIS A 68 10.45 -13.16 19.71
N SER A 69 11.45 -13.18 20.59
CA SER A 69 12.85 -13.18 20.15
C SER A 69 13.24 -14.52 19.51
N PRO A 70 14.09 -14.54 18.47
CA PRO A 70 14.71 -15.76 18.00
C PRO A 70 15.59 -16.41 19.10
N ARG A 71 15.79 -17.73 18.99
CA ARG A 71 16.34 -18.56 20.08
C ARG A 71 17.75 -18.12 20.53
N PRO A 72 18.00 -17.91 21.84
CA PRO A 72 19.36 -17.73 22.35
C PRO A 72 20.09 -19.07 22.49
N SER A 73 21.26 -19.20 21.87
CA SER A 73 22.23 -20.26 22.17
C SER A 73 23.07 -19.87 23.40
N VAL A 74 23.07 -20.71 24.44
CA VAL A 74 23.69 -20.40 25.74
C VAL A 74 25.22 -20.40 25.67
N TYR A 75 25.84 -19.32 26.13
CA TYR A 75 27.20 -19.33 26.68
C TYR A 75 27.29 -18.46 27.95
N THR A 76 27.95 -18.99 28.97
CA THR A 76 28.08 -18.38 30.30
C THR A 76 29.29 -17.45 30.38
N THR A 77 29.07 -16.16 30.60
CA THR A 77 30.12 -15.19 30.90
C THR A 77 30.51 -15.25 32.39
N VAL A 78 31.67 -15.82 32.69
CA VAL A 78 32.34 -15.59 33.99
C VAL A 78 33.11 -14.28 33.89
N SER A 79 32.84 -13.33 34.78
CA SER A 79 33.54 -12.03 34.79
C SER A 79 34.90 -12.13 35.46
N SER A 80 35.90 -11.40 34.95
CA SER A 80 36.99 -10.90 35.79
C SER A 80 37.55 -9.59 35.26
N LYS A 81 37.96 -8.72 36.19
CA LYS A 81 38.87 -7.61 35.97
C LYS A 81 39.74 -7.43 37.22
N ASP A 82 40.84 -6.73 37.02
CA ASP A 82 41.76 -6.16 38.01
C ASP A 82 42.73 -7.08 38.76
N HIS A 83 43.79 -6.44 39.26
CA HIS A 83 45.13 -6.97 39.59
C HIS A 83 45.16 -7.88 40.85
N SER A 84 46.17 -8.74 41.11
CA SER A 84 47.59 -8.35 41.27
C SER A 84 48.52 -9.52 41.70
N SER A 85 49.84 -9.35 41.46
CA SER A 85 51.00 -10.02 42.13
C SER A 85 51.16 -11.57 42.02
N GLY A 86 52.39 -12.13 42.15
CA GLY A 86 52.47 -13.57 42.49
C GLY A 86 53.73 -14.47 42.35
N HIS A 87 54.81 -14.15 41.62
CA HIS A 87 56.09 -14.92 41.57
C HIS A 87 56.13 -16.40 41.02
N VAL A 88 57.37 -16.90 40.84
CA VAL A 88 57.85 -18.33 40.70
C VAL A 88 57.75 -19.07 39.34
N VAL A 89 58.49 -18.57 38.34
CA VAL A 89 59.55 -19.27 37.55
C VAL A 89 59.93 -20.70 38.05
N PRO A 90 60.10 -21.77 37.19
CA PRO A 90 61.15 -21.77 36.13
C PRO A 90 61.04 -22.66 34.84
N THR A 91 61.71 -22.19 33.77
CA THR A 91 62.63 -22.91 32.82
C THR A 91 62.22 -24.03 31.81
N ILE A 92 62.63 -23.80 30.53
CA ILE A 92 63.49 -24.65 29.62
C ILE A 92 62.89 -25.93 28.97
N SER A 93 63.37 -26.47 27.82
CA SER A 93 63.83 -25.95 26.48
C SER A 93 64.27 -27.16 25.59
N LYS A 94 64.29 -27.02 24.24
CA LYS A 94 65.06 -27.87 23.27
C LYS A 94 64.62 -29.36 23.16
N SER A 95 64.98 -30.16 22.13
CA SER A 95 65.38 -29.92 20.73
C SER A 95 65.29 -31.22 19.87
N GLN A 96 65.44 -31.06 18.55
CA GLN A 96 65.49 -32.03 17.43
C GLN A 96 66.17 -33.41 17.64
N SER A 97 65.79 -34.38 16.78
CA SER A 97 66.62 -35.52 16.32
C SER A 97 66.23 -36.00 14.90
N SER A 98 67.05 -36.88 14.31
CA SER A 98 67.07 -37.34 12.89
C SER A 98 67.94 -38.62 12.79
N ASP A 99 68.02 -39.42 11.71
CA ASP A 99 67.51 -39.38 10.32
C ASP A 99 67.25 -40.86 9.86
N GLY A 100 67.12 -41.32 8.60
CA GLY A 100 67.28 -40.73 7.26
C GLY A 100 67.47 -41.80 6.16
N VAL A 101 67.49 -41.37 4.87
CA VAL A 101 68.02 -42.11 3.67
C VAL A 101 67.19 -43.36 3.26
N THR A 102 66.75 -43.65 2.00
CA THR A 102 67.28 -43.59 0.59
C THR A 102 66.05 -43.58 -0.41
N THR A 103 66.00 -43.62 -1.76
CA THR A 103 66.92 -43.77 -2.93
C THR A 103 66.32 -43.20 -4.26
N SER A 104 67.19 -42.85 -5.23
CA SER A 104 67.08 -42.99 -6.72
C SER A 104 65.84 -42.55 -7.55
N THR A 105 66.05 -41.40 -8.18
CA THR A 105 65.58 -40.81 -9.46
C THR A 105 65.45 -41.65 -10.75
N LYS A 106 64.63 -41.15 -11.71
CA LYS A 106 64.87 -40.88 -13.17
C LYS A 106 63.60 -40.22 -13.80
N THR A 107 63.58 -39.10 -14.54
CA THR A 107 64.01 -38.78 -15.95
C THR A 107 63.47 -39.70 -17.06
N SER A 108 63.04 -39.25 -18.26
CA SER A 108 62.90 -37.89 -18.85
C SER A 108 62.18 -37.88 -20.23
N SER A 109 61.46 -36.79 -20.57
CA SER A 109 61.28 -36.16 -21.91
C SER A 109 60.85 -36.95 -23.18
N THR A 110 59.91 -36.42 -23.98
CA THR A 110 60.17 -35.81 -25.33
C THR A 110 58.91 -35.42 -26.14
N LYS A 111 58.99 -34.27 -26.86
CA LYS A 111 58.45 -33.93 -28.21
C LYS A 111 56.93 -34.10 -28.53
N SER A 112 56.38 -33.58 -29.65
CA SER A 112 56.43 -32.24 -30.31
C SER A 112 55.61 -32.27 -31.62
N ALA A 113 54.59 -31.40 -31.72
CA ALA A 113 54.12 -30.69 -32.93
C ALA A 113 53.47 -31.41 -34.17
N ASN A 114 52.61 -30.61 -34.82
CA ASN A 114 52.21 -30.58 -36.25
C ASN A 114 51.14 -31.54 -36.85
N THR A 115 49.89 -31.04 -36.84
CA THR A 115 49.15 -30.56 -38.03
C THR A 115 49.20 -31.35 -39.35
N LYS A 116 48.01 -31.75 -39.86
CA LYS A 116 47.65 -31.54 -41.28
C LYS A 116 46.15 -31.51 -41.56
N THR A 117 45.78 -30.80 -42.63
CA THR A 117 44.42 -30.59 -43.14
C THR A 117 44.07 -31.55 -44.28
N THR A 118 42.77 -31.84 -44.45
CA THR A 118 42.18 -32.15 -45.77
C THR A 118 40.72 -31.70 -45.83
N SER A 119 40.22 -31.43 -47.04
CA SER A 119 38.93 -30.79 -47.30
C SER A 119 38.15 -31.50 -48.41
N THR A 120 36.81 -31.52 -48.32
CA THR A 120 35.97 -31.81 -49.50
C THR A 120 34.74 -30.90 -49.52
N ALA A 121 34.33 -30.47 -50.71
CA ALA A 121 33.06 -29.78 -50.97
C ALA A 121 31.92 -30.83 -51.12
N LYS A 122 30.66 -30.56 -51.48
CA LYS A 122 30.04 -29.43 -52.22
C LYS A 122 28.51 -29.59 -52.16
N THR A 123 27.73 -28.50 -52.28
CA THR A 123 26.42 -28.38 -53.01
C THR A 123 25.88 -26.95 -52.84
N THR A 124 24.93 -26.50 -53.67
CA THR A 124 24.56 -25.07 -53.83
C THR A 124 23.11 -24.93 -54.31
N LEU A 125 22.40 -23.89 -53.85
CA LEU A 125 21.34 -23.07 -54.49
C LEU A 125 20.73 -22.15 -53.36
N VAL A 126 20.55 -20.82 -53.40
CA VAL A 126 20.17 -19.81 -54.44
C VAL A 126 18.66 -19.85 -54.73
N SER A 127 17.84 -18.79 -54.59
CA SER A 127 18.00 -17.36 -54.17
C SER A 127 16.62 -16.79 -53.64
N LYS A 128 16.10 -15.54 -53.72
CA LYS A 128 16.37 -14.36 -54.58
C LYS A 128 15.61 -13.04 -54.18
N SER A 129 16.30 -12.04 -53.59
CA SER A 129 15.88 -10.62 -53.58
C SER A 129 17.07 -9.72 -53.17
N SER A 130 17.48 -8.59 -53.79
CA SER A 130 16.91 -7.59 -54.73
C SER A 130 15.82 -6.65 -54.18
N VAL A 131 15.84 -5.32 -54.34
CA VAL A 131 16.91 -4.29 -54.51
C VAL A 131 16.20 -2.92 -54.43
N SER A 132 16.89 -1.92 -53.86
CA SER A 132 16.54 -0.48 -53.66
C SER A 132 15.35 0.20 -54.39
N LYS A 133 14.77 1.22 -53.73
CA LYS A 133 14.84 2.64 -54.18
C LYS A 133 14.23 3.69 -53.23
N SER A 134 14.82 4.91 -53.30
CA SER A 134 14.25 6.22 -52.92
C SER A 134 13.95 6.51 -51.44
N SER A 135 13.99 7.75 -50.95
CA SER A 135 14.38 9.04 -51.60
C SER A 135 15.03 10.00 -50.61
N VAL A 136 16.02 10.78 -51.08
CA VAL A 136 16.66 11.87 -50.34
C VAL A 136 15.95 13.19 -50.64
N ILE A 137 15.71 14.01 -49.62
CA ILE A 137 15.38 15.44 -49.76
C ILE A 137 16.47 16.26 -49.05
N LYS A 138 17.00 17.28 -49.74
CA LYS A 138 17.99 18.24 -49.22
C LYS A 138 17.38 19.64 -49.18
N THR A 139 17.41 20.29 -48.02
CA THR A 139 17.52 21.77 -47.86
C THR A 139 17.65 22.11 -46.37
N THR A 140 18.36 23.14 -45.92
CA THR A 140 19.61 23.79 -46.40
C THR A 140 20.17 24.57 -45.19
N THR A 141 21.47 24.51 -44.94
CA THR A 141 22.12 25.31 -43.89
C THR A 141 22.30 26.76 -44.35
N ILE A 142 21.97 27.74 -43.49
CA ILE A 142 22.41 29.13 -43.65
C ILE A 142 23.12 29.55 -42.37
N SER A 143 24.37 30.01 -42.52
CA SER A 143 25.18 30.63 -41.48
C SER A 143 25.05 32.15 -41.54
N GLY A 144 25.13 32.82 -40.38
CA GLY A 144 24.92 34.27 -40.28
C GLY A 144 25.59 34.87 -39.05
N SER A 145 26.92 34.91 -39.03
CA SER A 145 27.68 35.68 -38.05
C SER A 145 27.77 37.15 -38.48
N HIS A 146 27.67 38.09 -37.53
CA HIS A 146 28.31 39.41 -37.55
C HIS A 146 28.40 39.95 -36.11
N SER A 147 29.27 40.94 -35.86
CA SER A 147 29.66 41.35 -34.51
C SER A 147 29.94 42.85 -34.37
N SER A 148 30.21 43.27 -33.13
CA SER A 148 30.72 44.58 -32.67
C SER A 148 29.69 45.71 -32.46
N GLY A 149 29.96 46.53 -31.42
CA GLY A 149 29.07 47.61 -30.96
C GLY A 149 29.25 47.95 -29.47
N LYS A 150 30.42 48.46 -29.05
CA LYS A 150 30.66 48.90 -27.66
C LYS A 150 30.04 50.28 -27.38
N VAL A 151 29.43 50.43 -26.20
CA VAL A 151 29.46 51.70 -25.43
C VAL A 151 29.78 51.35 -23.97
N THR A 152 30.57 52.20 -23.29
CA THR A 152 31.09 51.93 -21.95
C THR A 152 30.75 53.09 -21.00
N THR A 153 30.12 52.82 -19.86
CA THR A 153 30.11 53.73 -18.71
C THR A 153 30.20 52.95 -17.40
N THR A 154 31.29 53.15 -16.66
CA THR A 154 31.49 52.60 -15.32
C THR A 154 31.15 53.63 -14.25
N LYS A 155 30.63 53.18 -13.11
CA LYS A 155 30.87 53.84 -11.81
C LYS A 155 30.71 52.86 -10.65
N LYS A 156 31.70 52.86 -9.75
CA LYS A 156 31.66 52.16 -8.46
C LYS A 156 30.95 53.03 -7.41
N SER A 157 30.32 52.41 -6.43
CA SER A 157 30.34 52.89 -5.04
C SER A 157 30.00 51.73 -4.09
N SER A 158 30.34 51.86 -2.80
CA SER A 158 30.22 50.77 -1.82
C SER A 158 29.95 51.27 -0.40
N THR A 159 29.29 50.42 0.39
CA THR A 159 29.33 50.31 1.87
C THR A 159 28.82 51.46 2.78
N ALA A 160 27.87 51.06 3.66
CA ALA A 160 27.68 51.53 5.04
C ALA A 160 27.03 52.92 5.28
N ARG A 161 26.46 53.26 6.46
CA ARG A 161 26.43 52.57 7.79
C ARG A 161 25.20 52.94 8.66
N SER A 162 24.72 51.96 9.44
CA SER A 162 23.91 51.97 10.70
C SER A 162 23.31 53.26 11.33
N THR A 163 22.06 53.13 11.85
CA THR A 163 21.58 53.39 13.26
C THR A 163 20.05 53.08 13.34
N SER A 164 19.37 52.78 14.47
CA SER A 164 19.73 52.36 15.85
C SER A 164 18.50 51.66 16.52
N LYS A 165 18.66 51.05 17.71
CA LYS A 165 17.63 50.23 18.43
C LYS A 165 16.77 51.02 19.45
N ALA A 166 15.78 50.31 20.04
CA ALA A 166 15.14 50.48 21.37
C ALA A 166 13.90 51.41 21.47
N SER A 167 12.89 51.19 22.34
CA SER A 167 12.53 50.03 23.22
C SER A 167 11.07 50.12 23.75
N ARG A 168 10.58 49.05 24.43
CA ARG A 168 9.23 48.91 25.06
C ARG A 168 8.94 49.92 26.19
N VAL A 169 7.65 50.14 26.51
CA VAL A 169 7.02 49.89 27.85
C VAL A 169 5.47 49.96 27.79
N SER A 170 4.77 49.37 28.78
CA SER A 170 3.30 49.28 28.97
C SER A 170 2.68 50.60 29.49
N SER A 171 1.37 50.84 29.78
CA SER A 171 0.12 50.05 30.00
C SER A 171 -1.11 51.02 29.86
N SER A 172 -2.41 50.80 30.20
CA SER A 172 -3.18 49.70 30.84
C SER A 172 -4.72 49.78 30.56
N LYS A 173 -5.46 48.70 30.90
CA LYS A 173 -6.86 48.60 31.41
C LYS A 173 -8.06 49.43 30.86
N VAL A 174 -9.05 48.66 30.35
CA VAL A 174 -10.48 48.53 30.80
C VAL A 174 -11.44 49.75 30.79
N SER A 175 -12.56 49.58 30.06
CA SER A 175 -13.93 49.75 30.61
C SER A 175 -14.97 48.97 29.77
N THR A 176 -16.17 48.73 30.31
CA THR A 176 -17.23 47.87 29.73
C THR A 176 -18.60 48.55 29.68
N ARG A 177 -19.45 48.18 28.71
CA ARG A 177 -20.92 48.12 28.90
C ARG A 177 -21.61 47.24 27.85
N LYS A 178 -22.73 46.62 28.25
CA LYS A 178 -23.67 45.85 27.41
C LYS A 178 -25.03 46.57 27.35
N SER A 179 -25.64 46.64 26.17
CA SER A 179 -27.10 46.51 25.89
C SER A 179 -27.35 46.90 24.42
N SER A 180 -27.76 46.05 23.48
CA SER A 180 -29.00 45.24 23.37
C SER A 180 -30.27 46.05 23.11
N ILE A 181 -30.81 45.98 21.88
CA ILE A 181 -32.24 46.03 21.53
C ILE A 181 -32.42 45.57 20.06
N SER A 182 -33.65 45.27 19.64
CA SER A 182 -34.01 44.44 18.47
C SER A 182 -34.65 45.22 17.30
N SER A 183 -34.93 44.52 16.20
CA SER A 183 -35.81 44.87 15.05
C SER A 183 -35.26 45.93 14.06
N THR A 184 -35.67 46.00 12.78
CA THR A 184 -36.79 45.30 12.08
C THR A 184 -36.43 44.96 10.61
N LYS A 185 -37.26 44.14 9.93
CA LYS A 185 -37.19 43.84 8.49
C LYS A 185 -37.53 45.05 7.62
N THR A 186 -36.88 45.16 6.44
CA THR A 186 -37.55 45.54 5.18
C THR A 186 -36.80 44.98 3.97
N SER A 187 -37.52 44.70 2.89
CA SER A 187 -37.00 44.13 1.64
C SER A 187 -37.19 45.09 0.46
N ALA A 188 -36.30 45.02 -0.53
CA ALA A 188 -36.42 45.69 -1.82
C ALA A 188 -36.03 44.71 -2.94
N SER A 189 -36.60 44.89 -4.14
CA SER A 189 -36.52 43.95 -5.26
C SER A 189 -35.94 44.61 -6.51
N SER A 190 -35.19 43.86 -7.32
CA SER A 190 -34.89 44.22 -8.70
C SER A 190 -34.93 42.99 -9.62
N THR A 191 -36.10 42.80 -10.22
CA THR A 191 -36.40 42.37 -11.60
C THR A 191 -35.52 41.33 -12.31
N LYS A 192 -36.17 40.26 -12.79
CA LYS A 192 -35.60 39.24 -13.68
C LYS A 192 -35.59 39.70 -15.14
N THR A 193 -34.62 39.23 -15.93
CA THR A 193 -34.80 38.92 -17.36
C THR A 193 -34.76 37.39 -17.56
N LYS A 194 -35.47 36.88 -18.57
CA LYS A 194 -35.55 35.46 -18.91
C LYS A 194 -35.06 35.23 -20.34
N SER A 195 -34.26 34.20 -20.55
CA SER A 195 -34.18 33.46 -21.82
C SER A 195 -34.16 31.96 -21.55
N THR A 196 -35.22 31.28 -21.99
CA THR A 196 -35.34 29.82 -22.13
C THR A 196 -34.53 29.34 -23.34
N SER A 197 -34.10 28.08 -23.49
CA SER A 197 -34.05 26.92 -22.57
C SER A 197 -33.33 25.77 -23.28
N SER A 198 -32.60 24.92 -22.56
CA SER A 198 -32.14 23.61 -23.05
C SER A 198 -32.37 22.55 -21.98
N THR A 199 -32.93 21.41 -22.38
CA THR A 199 -33.52 20.43 -21.45
C THR A 199 -32.48 19.46 -20.89
N THR A 200 -32.04 19.65 -19.64
CA THR A 200 -31.45 18.57 -18.87
C THR A 200 -32.56 17.62 -18.41
N SER A 201 -32.43 16.33 -18.74
CA SER A 201 -33.26 15.29 -18.14
C SER A 201 -32.95 15.22 -16.65
N ALA A 202 -33.95 15.51 -15.80
CA ALA A 202 -33.81 15.26 -14.38
C ALA A 202 -33.74 13.74 -14.17
N ALA A 203 -32.61 13.24 -13.69
CA ALA A 203 -32.52 11.86 -13.20
C ALA A 203 -33.58 11.69 -12.11
N ALA A 204 -34.41 10.64 -12.23
CA ALA A 204 -35.46 10.39 -11.27
C ALA A 204 -34.84 10.14 -9.89
N THR A 205 -35.20 10.95 -8.90
CA THR A 205 -34.77 10.77 -7.51
C THR A 205 -35.17 9.37 -7.05
N PRO A 206 -34.27 8.56 -6.45
CA PRO A 206 -34.61 7.25 -5.93
C PRO A 206 -35.81 7.32 -4.99
N THR A 207 -36.87 6.58 -5.29
CA THR A 207 -38.10 6.52 -4.47
C THR A 207 -37.88 5.74 -3.16
N ASN A 208 -36.76 5.03 -3.04
CA ASN A 208 -36.23 4.42 -1.83
C ASN A 208 -34.90 5.12 -1.49
N THR A 209 -34.83 5.79 -0.34
CA THR A 209 -33.63 6.50 0.13
C THR A 209 -32.47 5.58 0.49
N CYS A 210 -32.70 4.28 0.64
CA CYS A 210 -31.69 3.27 0.92
C CYS A 210 -31.27 2.45 -0.32
N ALA A 211 -31.82 2.70 -1.52
CA ALA A 211 -31.42 1.98 -2.73
C ALA A 211 -29.92 2.21 -3.02
N TYR A 212 -29.21 1.19 -3.47
CA TYR A 212 -27.78 1.27 -3.78
C TYR A 212 -27.47 0.38 -4.99
N TRP A 213 -26.73 0.92 -5.96
CA TRP A 213 -26.53 0.27 -7.25
C TRP A 213 -25.97 -1.16 -7.16
N LEU A 214 -25.15 -1.47 -6.15
CA LEU A 214 -24.54 -2.80 -5.98
C LEU A 214 -25.54 -3.88 -5.51
N ASP A 215 -26.74 -3.50 -5.04
CA ASP A 215 -27.82 -4.45 -4.70
C ASP A 215 -28.71 -4.75 -5.92
N ASP A 216 -28.81 -3.79 -6.85
CA ASP A 216 -29.69 -3.79 -8.02
C ASP A 216 -28.97 -4.11 -9.36
N VAL A 217 -27.63 -4.14 -9.38
CA VAL A 217 -26.84 -4.39 -10.59
C VAL A 217 -26.86 -5.88 -10.97
N LYS A 218 -26.78 -6.17 -12.26
CA LYS A 218 -26.69 -7.54 -12.76
C LYS A 218 -25.28 -8.08 -12.48
N HIS A 219 -25.15 -8.92 -11.46
CA HIS A 219 -23.86 -9.55 -11.11
C HIS A 219 -23.46 -10.61 -12.13
N GLN A 220 -22.35 -10.39 -12.83
CA GLN A 220 -21.87 -11.31 -13.86
C GLN A 220 -20.40 -11.71 -13.67
N GLY A 221 -19.80 -11.42 -12.51
CA GLY A 221 -18.41 -11.74 -12.23
C GLY A 221 -18.07 -13.24 -12.31
N VAL A 222 -16.89 -13.55 -12.88
CA VAL A 222 -16.35 -14.90 -13.09
C VAL A 222 -14.93 -14.94 -12.54
N ALA A 223 -14.63 -15.85 -11.61
CA ALA A 223 -13.24 -16.09 -11.17
C ALA A 223 -12.54 -16.98 -12.21
N ALA A 224 -11.94 -16.38 -13.24
CA ALA A 224 -11.52 -17.05 -14.48
C ALA A 224 -10.61 -18.27 -14.31
N PHE A 225 -9.72 -18.23 -13.32
CA PHE A 225 -8.74 -19.28 -13.02
C PHE A 225 -9.13 -20.16 -11.81
N ASN A 226 -10.39 -20.06 -11.33
CA ASN A 226 -10.95 -21.01 -10.36
C ASN A 226 -11.05 -22.43 -10.96
N ALA A 227 -11.10 -23.44 -10.09
CA ALA A 227 -11.30 -24.84 -10.51
C ALA A 227 -12.72 -25.10 -11.06
N ASP A 228 -13.72 -24.32 -10.63
CA ASP A 228 -15.07 -24.30 -11.19
C ASP A 228 -15.52 -22.84 -11.45
N PRO A 229 -15.05 -22.20 -12.54
CA PRO A 229 -15.36 -20.81 -12.82
C PRO A 229 -16.82 -20.60 -13.27
N THR A 230 -17.60 -21.67 -13.49
CA THR A 230 -18.99 -21.59 -13.93
C THR A 230 -19.95 -21.53 -12.74
N ASN A 231 -19.65 -22.28 -11.66
CA ASN A 231 -20.48 -22.31 -10.45
C ASN A 231 -19.89 -21.48 -9.30
N TYR A 232 -18.64 -21.01 -9.39
CA TYR A 232 -18.06 -20.11 -8.38
C TYR A 232 -18.71 -18.71 -8.43
N GLN A 233 -19.64 -18.49 -7.52
CA GLN A 233 -20.22 -17.18 -7.24
C GLN A 233 -19.13 -16.18 -6.78
N VAL A 234 -19.13 -14.95 -7.28
CA VAL A 234 -18.24 -13.86 -6.78
C VAL A 234 -18.98 -12.93 -5.81
N TYR A 235 -20.11 -12.37 -6.23
CA TYR A 235 -20.98 -11.55 -5.40
C TYR A 235 -21.99 -12.38 -4.60
N ARG A 236 -22.08 -12.13 -3.30
CA ARG A 236 -22.96 -12.83 -2.34
C ARG A 236 -23.70 -11.82 -1.47
N ASN A 237 -25.04 -11.77 -1.54
CA ASN A 237 -25.84 -11.02 -0.58
C ASN A 237 -26.06 -11.89 0.67
N VAL A 238 -25.75 -11.39 1.88
CA VAL A 238 -25.86 -12.20 3.12
C VAL A 238 -27.28 -12.71 3.40
N LYS A 239 -28.32 -12.05 2.86
CA LYS A 239 -29.71 -12.46 3.05
C LYS A 239 -30.05 -13.74 2.26
N ASP A 240 -29.39 -13.98 1.13
CA ASP A 240 -29.53 -15.24 0.36
C ASP A 240 -29.01 -16.45 1.15
N PHE A 241 -27.97 -16.24 1.97
CA PHE A 241 -27.42 -17.23 2.88
C PHE A 241 -28.22 -17.36 4.20
N GLY A 242 -29.34 -16.65 4.29
CA GLY A 242 -30.36 -16.77 5.33
C GLY A 242 -30.41 -15.63 6.34
N ALA A 243 -29.50 -14.65 6.28
CA ALA A 243 -29.45 -13.55 7.24
C ALA A 243 -30.72 -12.68 7.20
N LYS A 244 -31.13 -12.13 8.34
CA LYS A 244 -32.34 -11.31 8.45
C LYS A 244 -32.04 -9.81 8.45
N GLY A 245 -31.05 -9.40 9.24
CA GLY A 245 -30.81 -7.99 9.53
C GLY A 245 -31.97 -7.35 10.30
N ASP A 246 -32.68 -8.12 11.11
CA ASP A 246 -33.92 -7.75 11.82
C ASP A 246 -33.71 -7.18 13.23
N GLY A 247 -32.46 -7.21 13.75
CA GLY A 247 -32.11 -6.80 15.10
C GLY A 247 -32.42 -7.83 16.19
N ILE A 248 -32.76 -9.07 15.83
CA ILE A 248 -33.21 -10.13 16.75
C ILE A 248 -32.53 -11.48 16.45
N THR A 249 -32.38 -11.86 15.19
CA THR A 249 -31.83 -13.15 14.74
C THR A 249 -30.30 -13.15 14.79
N ASP A 250 -29.68 -14.24 15.29
CA ASP A 250 -28.23 -14.44 15.16
C ASP A 250 -27.86 -14.75 13.71
N ASP A 251 -27.36 -13.73 13.01
CA ASP A 251 -27.01 -13.77 11.61
C ASP A 251 -25.56 -14.23 11.37
N ALA A 252 -24.74 -14.38 12.42
CA ALA A 252 -23.35 -14.83 12.29
C ALA A 252 -23.19 -16.14 11.51
N PRO A 253 -24.05 -17.17 11.70
CA PRO A 253 -23.98 -18.40 10.89
C PRO A 253 -24.32 -18.18 9.41
N ALA A 254 -25.16 -17.19 9.08
CA ALA A 254 -25.51 -16.87 7.69
C ALA A 254 -24.41 -16.05 7.01
N ILE A 255 -23.84 -15.07 7.71
CA ILE A 255 -22.73 -14.24 7.23
C ILE A 255 -21.48 -15.12 6.99
N ASN A 256 -21.13 -15.99 7.94
CA ASN A 256 -20.00 -16.93 7.77
C ASN A 256 -20.25 -17.96 6.66
N ARG A 257 -21.50 -18.38 6.41
CA ARG A 257 -21.84 -19.19 5.21
C ARG A 257 -21.62 -18.43 3.91
N ALA A 258 -22.01 -17.15 3.84
CA ALA A 258 -21.72 -16.31 2.68
C ALA A 258 -20.20 -16.24 2.44
N ILE A 259 -19.42 -15.87 3.46
CA ILE A 259 -17.96 -15.70 3.36
C ILE A 259 -17.23 -16.99 2.95
N SER A 260 -17.64 -18.16 3.44
CA SER A 260 -16.97 -19.45 3.19
C SER A 260 -17.45 -20.19 1.93
N SER A 261 -18.60 -19.82 1.37
CA SER A 261 -19.21 -20.48 0.20
C SER A 261 -18.29 -20.52 -1.03
N GLY A 262 -18.24 -21.67 -1.71
CA GLY A 262 -17.41 -21.86 -2.91
C GLY A 262 -15.99 -22.37 -2.64
N ASN A 263 -15.75 -23.09 -1.54
CA ASN A 263 -14.46 -23.71 -1.20
C ASN A 263 -13.28 -22.71 -1.19
N ARG A 264 -13.47 -21.60 -0.47
CA ARG A 264 -12.54 -20.47 -0.45
C ARG A 264 -11.34 -20.69 0.48
N CYS A 265 -10.30 -19.88 0.28
CA CYS A 265 -9.10 -19.85 1.12
C CYS A 265 -9.41 -19.41 2.57
N ALA A 266 -9.70 -20.40 3.42
CA ALA A 266 -9.97 -20.23 4.84
C ALA A 266 -8.66 -20.03 5.64
N PRO A 267 -8.60 -19.05 6.58
CA PRO A 267 -7.43 -18.85 7.44
C PRO A 267 -6.95 -20.14 8.12
N GLY A 268 -5.63 -20.36 8.13
CA GLY A 268 -5.00 -21.56 8.71
C GLY A 268 -5.18 -22.87 7.95
N SER A 269 -6.13 -22.95 7.02
CA SER A 269 -6.26 -24.07 6.06
C SER A 269 -5.60 -23.74 4.72
N CYS A 270 -5.53 -22.46 4.39
CA CYS A 270 -4.92 -21.89 3.20
C CYS A 270 -4.18 -20.60 3.59
N GLN A 271 -3.04 -20.32 2.96
CA GLN A 271 -2.23 -19.13 3.26
C GLN A 271 -2.65 -17.93 2.39
N SER A 272 -2.78 -18.14 1.08
CA SER A 272 -3.25 -17.15 0.12
C SER A 272 -3.84 -17.81 -1.12
N THR A 273 -4.54 -17.03 -1.95
CA THR A 273 -4.90 -17.38 -3.34
C THR A 273 -5.41 -16.15 -4.07
N THR A 274 -5.34 -16.14 -5.40
CA THR A 274 -6.06 -15.19 -6.24
C THR A 274 -7.34 -15.77 -6.88
N VAL A 275 -7.60 -17.08 -6.78
CA VAL A 275 -8.70 -17.71 -7.54
C VAL A 275 -10.03 -17.80 -6.79
N THR A 276 -10.08 -17.39 -5.51
CA THR A 276 -11.33 -17.38 -4.71
C THR A 276 -11.71 -15.98 -4.16
N PRO A 277 -11.83 -14.92 -4.98
CA PRO A 277 -12.28 -13.60 -4.55
C PRO A 277 -13.77 -13.59 -4.17
N ALA A 278 -14.18 -12.67 -3.29
CA ALA A 278 -15.60 -12.50 -2.93
C ALA A 278 -15.99 -11.06 -2.61
N VAL A 279 -17.15 -10.63 -3.11
CA VAL A 279 -17.91 -9.52 -2.52
C VAL A 279 -18.99 -10.12 -1.61
N ILE A 280 -19.00 -9.70 -0.35
CA ILE A 280 -20.01 -10.06 0.65
C ILE A 280 -20.83 -8.81 0.94
N TYR A 281 -22.01 -8.72 0.35
CA TYR A 281 -22.87 -7.55 0.45
C TYR A 281 -23.87 -7.66 1.59
N PHE A 282 -23.99 -6.57 2.35
CA PHE A 282 -24.92 -6.39 3.46
C PHE A 282 -25.93 -5.30 3.10
N PRO A 283 -27.17 -5.68 2.70
CA PRO A 283 -28.27 -4.72 2.57
C PRO A 283 -28.57 -4.04 3.92
N PRO A 284 -29.36 -2.96 3.93
CA PRO A 284 -29.78 -2.31 5.17
C PRO A 284 -30.42 -3.30 6.16
N GLY A 285 -30.07 -3.12 7.45
CA GLY A 285 -30.51 -3.99 8.55
C GLY A 285 -29.62 -3.87 9.79
N VAL A 286 -30.04 -4.53 10.87
CA VAL A 286 -29.25 -4.77 12.08
C VAL A 286 -28.99 -6.26 12.19
N TYR A 287 -27.79 -6.68 11.84
CA TYR A 287 -27.33 -8.06 11.89
C TYR A 287 -26.80 -8.31 13.31
N MET A 288 -27.58 -9.01 14.12
CA MET A 288 -27.13 -9.42 15.44
C MET A 288 -26.19 -10.62 15.31
N ILE A 289 -25.10 -10.63 16.08
CA ILE A 289 -24.13 -11.74 16.07
C ILE A 289 -23.82 -12.22 17.48
N ASN A 290 -23.82 -13.55 17.69
CA ASN A 290 -23.36 -14.18 18.93
C ASN A 290 -21.98 -14.85 18.80
N SER A 291 -21.39 -14.86 17.61
CA SER A 291 -20.05 -15.37 17.33
C SER A 291 -19.32 -14.55 16.26
N THR A 292 -18.00 -14.63 16.24
CA THR A 292 -17.11 -13.90 15.30
C THR A 292 -17.47 -14.15 13.83
N ILE A 293 -17.42 -13.09 13.03
CA ILE A 293 -17.40 -13.16 11.57
C ILE A 293 -15.94 -13.36 11.13
N THR A 294 -15.61 -14.53 10.58
CA THR A 294 -14.25 -14.83 10.10
C THR A 294 -14.10 -14.35 8.67
N ASP A 295 -13.30 -13.32 8.44
CA ASP A 295 -13.01 -12.78 7.12
C ASP A 295 -11.91 -13.61 6.44
N TYR A 296 -12.21 -14.09 5.22
CA TYR A 296 -11.34 -15.01 4.47
C TYR A 296 -10.40 -14.24 3.53
N TYR A 297 -9.39 -14.90 2.98
CA TYR A 297 -8.46 -14.29 2.03
C TYR A 297 -9.20 -13.72 0.79
N TYR A 298 -8.75 -12.58 0.24
CA TYR A 298 -9.32 -11.93 -0.95
C TYR A 298 -10.83 -11.60 -0.84
N THR A 299 -11.28 -11.09 0.32
CA THR A 299 -12.70 -10.80 0.61
C THR A 299 -12.96 -9.30 0.75
N GLN A 300 -14.08 -8.82 0.19
CA GLN A 300 -14.60 -7.48 0.42
C GLN A 300 -15.95 -7.56 1.16
N LEU A 301 -15.99 -7.13 2.42
CA LEU A 301 -17.23 -6.91 3.16
C LEU A 301 -17.75 -5.50 2.79
N ILE A 302 -18.94 -5.43 2.19
CA ILE A 302 -19.52 -4.18 1.68
C ILE A 302 -20.93 -3.99 2.22
N GLY A 303 -21.12 -2.98 3.06
CA GLY A 303 -22.45 -2.52 3.45
C GLY A 303 -23.06 -1.52 2.47
N ASN A 304 -24.37 -1.30 2.60
CA ASN A 304 -25.08 -0.23 1.90
C ASN A 304 -24.65 1.16 2.41
N PRO A 305 -24.04 2.05 1.59
CA PRO A 305 -23.56 3.36 2.04
C PRO A 305 -24.67 4.39 2.31
N ASN A 306 -25.88 4.22 1.75
CA ASN A 306 -26.99 5.16 1.96
C ASN A 306 -27.72 4.89 3.28
N CYS A 307 -27.80 3.62 3.69
CA CYS A 307 -28.37 3.19 4.96
C CYS A 307 -27.49 2.11 5.60
N LEU A 308 -26.44 2.56 6.30
CA LEU A 308 -25.36 1.72 6.84
C LEU A 308 -25.92 0.51 7.62
N PRO A 309 -25.64 -0.74 7.19
CA PRO A 309 -25.96 -1.91 8.00
C PRO A 309 -25.18 -1.88 9.32
N THR A 310 -25.85 -2.33 10.39
CA THR A 310 -25.23 -2.46 11.71
C THR A 310 -24.88 -3.92 11.96
N ILE A 311 -23.62 -4.23 12.25
CA ILE A 311 -23.21 -5.51 12.83
C ILE A 311 -23.10 -5.28 14.34
N ARG A 312 -23.97 -5.93 15.12
CA ARG A 312 -24.08 -5.71 16.58
C ARG A 312 -23.93 -7.02 17.34
N ALA A 313 -23.05 -7.03 18.34
CA ALA A 313 -22.93 -8.17 19.24
C ALA A 313 -24.12 -8.26 20.21
N PHE A 314 -24.59 -9.48 20.51
CA PHE A 314 -25.40 -9.72 21.70
C PHE A 314 -24.57 -9.48 22.98
N SER A 315 -25.23 -9.25 24.11
CA SER A 315 -24.57 -9.21 25.43
C SER A 315 -23.94 -10.55 25.84
N THR A 316 -24.32 -11.64 25.17
CA THR A 316 -23.83 -13.02 25.31
C THR A 316 -22.81 -13.42 24.24
N PHE A 317 -22.34 -12.49 23.42
CA PHE A 317 -21.36 -12.75 22.36
C PHE A 317 -20.09 -13.42 22.93
N THR A 318 -19.61 -14.43 22.22
CA THR A 318 -18.33 -15.10 22.48
C THR A 318 -17.53 -15.14 21.20
N ASP A 319 -16.24 -14.80 21.27
CA ASP A 319 -15.32 -15.00 20.14
C ASP A 319 -15.31 -16.47 19.68
N ALA A 320 -15.04 -16.70 18.40
CA ALA A 320 -14.82 -18.06 17.88
C ALA A 320 -13.59 -18.71 18.55
N ILE A 321 -13.41 -20.03 18.40
CA ILE A 321 -12.20 -20.71 18.92
C ILE A 321 -10.97 -20.19 18.17
N GLY A 322 -10.12 -19.44 18.87
CA GLY A 322 -8.99 -18.71 18.28
C GLY A 322 -9.37 -17.37 17.64
N GLY A 323 -10.66 -17.04 17.56
CA GLY A 323 -11.13 -15.78 17.00
C GLY A 323 -10.87 -14.59 17.92
N VAL A 324 -10.80 -13.39 17.35
CA VAL A 324 -10.64 -12.13 18.07
C VAL A 324 -11.61 -11.06 17.54
N GLY A 325 -12.63 -10.72 18.33
CA GLY A 325 -13.57 -9.65 18.03
C GLY A 325 -14.76 -10.06 17.15
N LEU A 326 -15.56 -9.04 16.80
CA LEU A 326 -16.79 -9.20 16.01
C LEU A 326 -16.49 -9.57 14.55
N ILE A 327 -15.44 -9.00 13.96
CA ILE A 327 -14.90 -9.36 12.64
C ILE A 327 -13.40 -9.66 12.79
N ASP A 328 -12.95 -10.78 12.25
CA ASP A 328 -11.57 -11.27 12.39
C ASP A 328 -10.95 -11.65 11.05
N GLY A 329 -9.88 -10.96 10.64
CA GLY A 329 -9.14 -11.23 9.41
C GLY A 329 -8.20 -12.44 9.46
N VAL A 330 -7.64 -12.78 10.64
CA VAL A 330 -6.72 -13.91 10.80
C VAL A 330 -6.83 -14.45 12.23
N PRO A 331 -7.67 -15.47 12.48
CA PRO A 331 -7.75 -16.11 13.79
C PRO A 331 -6.39 -16.66 14.28
N TYR A 332 -6.25 -16.76 15.60
CA TYR A 332 -5.10 -17.35 16.28
C TYR A 332 -5.12 -18.89 16.27
N GLY A 333 -3.97 -19.48 16.00
CA GLY A 333 -3.68 -20.90 16.17
C GLY A 333 -2.64 -21.16 17.27
N PRO A 334 -2.19 -22.40 17.46
CA PRO A 334 -1.24 -22.79 18.52
C PRO A 334 0.18 -22.20 18.42
N LYS A 335 0.43 -21.23 17.52
CA LYS A 335 1.74 -20.64 17.22
C LYS A 335 1.71 -19.12 16.99
N GLY A 336 0.60 -18.45 17.28
CA GLY A 336 0.32 -17.08 16.83
C GLY A 336 -0.78 -17.06 15.78
N LEU A 337 -0.81 -16.05 14.91
CA LEU A 337 -1.77 -15.95 13.80
C LEU A 337 -1.72 -17.19 12.88
N THR A 338 -2.87 -17.59 12.33
CA THR A 338 -3.00 -18.78 11.47
C THR A 338 -2.42 -18.61 10.05
N THR A 339 -2.24 -17.37 9.61
CA THR A 339 -1.62 -16.97 8.34
C THR A 339 -0.68 -15.81 8.61
N GLY A 340 0.47 -15.74 7.93
CA GLY A 340 1.43 -14.64 8.12
C GLY A 340 0.85 -13.30 7.68
N ALA A 341 0.67 -12.35 8.61
CA ALA A 341 -0.03 -11.09 8.37
C ALA A 341 0.58 -10.21 7.28
N THR A 342 1.90 -10.31 7.04
CA THR A 342 2.58 -9.61 5.94
C THR A 342 2.10 -10.03 4.57
N ASN A 343 1.53 -11.24 4.43
CA ASN A 343 1.15 -11.82 3.15
C ASN A 343 -0.40 -11.83 2.97
N VAL A 344 -1.10 -11.03 3.77
CA VAL A 344 -2.57 -10.92 3.79
C VAL A 344 -3.00 -9.73 2.93
N PHE A 345 -3.42 -10.01 1.69
CA PHE A 345 -3.64 -8.99 0.67
C PHE A 345 -5.10 -8.88 0.21
N TRP A 346 -5.40 -7.81 -0.53
CA TRP A 346 -6.63 -7.59 -1.32
C TRP A 346 -7.95 -7.74 -0.54
N ARG A 347 -8.05 -7.10 0.63
CA ARG A 347 -9.26 -7.14 1.49
C ARG A 347 -9.86 -5.76 1.71
N GLN A 348 -11.19 -5.71 1.84
CA GLN A 348 -11.90 -4.46 2.17
C GLN A 348 -12.98 -4.66 3.23
N ILE A 349 -13.13 -3.70 4.14
CA ILE A 349 -14.34 -3.53 4.96
C ILE A 349 -14.87 -2.11 4.75
N ARG A 350 -16.04 -1.97 4.11
CA ARG A 350 -16.64 -0.65 3.84
C ARG A 350 -18.13 -0.54 4.18
N ASN A 351 -18.52 0.64 4.69
CA ASN A 351 -19.91 1.06 4.96
C ASN A 351 -20.63 0.30 6.10
N PHE A 352 -20.08 0.32 7.32
CA PHE A 352 -20.70 -0.35 8.47
C PHE A 352 -20.89 0.54 9.68
N ILE A 353 -21.88 0.20 10.50
CA ILE A 353 -21.84 0.47 11.94
C ILE A 353 -21.43 -0.85 12.63
N ILE A 354 -20.30 -0.85 13.34
CA ILE A 354 -19.89 -1.96 14.21
C ILE A 354 -20.26 -1.57 15.64
N ASP A 355 -20.99 -2.42 16.36
CA ASP A 355 -21.60 -2.05 17.64
C ASP A 355 -21.37 -3.13 18.71
N THR A 356 -20.56 -2.77 19.71
CA THR A 356 -20.28 -3.61 20.88
C THR A 356 -21.05 -3.19 22.13
N THR A 357 -21.92 -2.16 22.05
CA THR A 357 -22.47 -1.46 23.23
C THR A 357 -23.30 -2.33 24.18
N LEU A 358 -23.86 -3.44 23.70
CA LEU A 358 -24.60 -4.41 24.53
C LEU A 358 -23.69 -5.32 25.36
N ILE A 359 -22.41 -5.45 25.01
CA ILE A 359 -21.43 -6.16 25.83
C ILE A 359 -21.12 -5.31 27.07
N SER A 360 -21.00 -5.95 28.24
CA SER A 360 -20.64 -5.25 29.49
C SER A 360 -19.32 -4.49 29.34
N ALA A 361 -19.21 -3.33 29.98
CA ALA A 361 -17.97 -2.57 30.09
C ALA A 361 -16.84 -3.40 30.73
N THR A 362 -17.18 -4.30 31.65
CA THR A 362 -16.24 -5.20 32.33
C THR A 362 -15.77 -6.38 31.49
N THR A 363 -16.29 -6.54 30.27
CA THR A 363 -15.95 -7.62 29.34
C THR A 363 -15.16 -7.03 28.18
N LYS A 364 -14.07 -7.68 27.77
CA LYS A 364 -13.34 -7.28 26.56
C LYS A 364 -14.25 -7.41 25.34
N ALA A 365 -14.19 -6.44 24.44
CA ALA A 365 -14.82 -6.51 23.12
C ALA A 365 -13.94 -5.78 22.11
N ILE A 366 -13.78 -6.33 20.92
CA ILE A 366 -12.99 -5.77 19.82
C ILE A 366 -13.91 -5.70 18.60
N GLY A 367 -14.02 -4.53 17.98
CA GLY A 367 -14.87 -4.35 16.79
C GLY A 367 -14.35 -5.08 15.56
N ILE A 368 -13.08 -4.84 15.20
CA ILE A 368 -12.40 -5.48 14.06
C ILE A 368 -10.98 -5.87 14.46
N HIS A 369 -10.57 -7.10 14.17
CA HIS A 369 -9.19 -7.58 14.21
C HIS A 369 -8.63 -7.62 12.77
N TRP A 370 -7.60 -6.83 12.50
CA TRP A 370 -7.13 -6.52 11.14
C TRP A 370 -5.60 -6.65 10.93
N PRO A 371 -4.95 -7.77 11.32
CA PRO A 371 -3.58 -8.07 10.90
C PRO A 371 -3.51 -8.28 9.39
N THR A 372 -2.74 -7.43 8.70
CA THR A 372 -2.87 -7.29 7.23
C THR A 372 -1.61 -6.77 6.54
N GLY A 373 -1.51 -7.08 5.25
CA GLY A 373 -0.54 -6.57 4.29
C GLY A 373 -1.09 -5.46 3.39
N GLN A 374 -0.43 -5.28 2.26
CA GLN A 374 -0.69 -4.29 1.22
C GLN A 374 -2.03 -4.52 0.49
N ALA A 375 -2.48 -3.50 -0.25
CA ALA A 375 -3.76 -3.49 -0.98
C ALA A 375 -4.98 -3.86 -0.11
N THR A 376 -5.01 -3.39 1.13
CA THR A 376 -6.14 -3.59 2.05
C THR A 376 -6.67 -2.26 2.57
N SER A 377 -7.99 -2.17 2.76
CA SER A 377 -8.64 -0.93 3.20
C SER A 377 -9.83 -1.14 4.15
N ILE A 378 -9.91 -0.31 5.19
CA ILE A 378 -11.15 -0.08 5.95
C ILE A 378 -11.64 1.34 5.65
N GLN A 379 -12.92 1.50 5.28
CA GLN A 379 -13.47 2.78 4.81
C GLN A 379 -14.92 3.03 5.23
N ASN A 380 -15.24 4.25 5.68
CA ASN A 380 -16.61 4.66 6.03
C ASN A 380 -17.24 3.71 7.08
N VAL A 381 -16.56 3.56 8.22
CA VAL A 381 -17.00 2.69 9.31
C VAL A 381 -17.17 3.50 10.60
N VAL A 382 -18.32 3.34 11.24
CA VAL A 382 -18.62 3.89 12.56
C VAL A 382 -18.56 2.77 13.58
N ILE A 383 -17.79 2.97 14.66
CA ILE A 383 -17.58 1.94 15.69
C ILE A 383 -18.09 2.48 17.02
N ASN A 384 -19.19 1.89 17.49
CA ASN A 384 -19.89 2.26 18.72
C ASN A 384 -19.53 1.28 19.83
N MET A 385 -18.90 1.80 20.89
CA MET A 385 -18.42 1.02 22.03
C MET A 385 -19.08 1.44 23.34
N ASN A 386 -19.10 0.54 24.32
CA ASN A 386 -19.59 0.87 25.66
C ASN A 386 -18.72 2.00 26.27
N SER A 387 -19.36 3.13 26.61
CA SER A 387 -18.72 4.36 27.08
C SER A 387 -18.73 4.53 28.60
N GLN A 388 -18.98 3.46 29.37
CA GLN A 388 -18.86 3.50 30.83
C GLN A 388 -17.39 3.66 31.26
N LYS A 389 -17.18 4.24 32.45
CA LYS A 389 -15.84 4.40 33.03
C LYS A 389 -15.17 3.02 33.19
N ASP A 390 -13.91 2.94 32.77
CA ASP A 390 -13.08 1.72 32.81
C ASP A 390 -13.66 0.52 32.03
N THR A 391 -14.41 0.82 30.98
CA THR A 391 -14.71 -0.10 29.86
C THR A 391 -13.45 -0.77 29.31
N LEU A 392 -13.59 -2.01 28.83
CA LEU A 392 -12.52 -2.80 28.19
C LEU A 392 -12.67 -2.88 26.65
N HIS A 393 -13.57 -2.09 26.06
CA HIS A 393 -13.90 -2.16 24.63
C HIS A 393 -12.85 -1.46 23.77
N GLN A 394 -12.57 -2.02 22.58
CA GLN A 394 -11.61 -1.51 21.60
C GLN A 394 -12.23 -1.50 20.19
N GLY A 395 -11.89 -0.49 19.39
CA GLY A 395 -12.50 -0.32 18.07
C GLY A 395 -11.88 -1.23 17.00
N ILE A 396 -10.60 -0.99 16.68
CA ILE A 396 -9.81 -1.81 15.75
C ILE A 396 -8.53 -2.26 16.46
N PHE A 397 -8.23 -3.56 16.36
CA PHE A 397 -7.00 -4.19 16.86
C PHE A 397 -6.13 -4.68 15.70
N ILE A 398 -4.83 -4.40 15.76
CA ILE A 398 -3.80 -4.93 14.86
C ILE A 398 -2.54 -5.17 15.70
N GLU A 399 -1.94 -6.36 15.66
CA GLU A 399 -0.66 -6.65 16.34
C GLU A 399 0.52 -6.83 15.39
N GLU A 400 0.29 -7.17 14.11
CA GLU A 400 1.35 -7.28 13.10
C GLU A 400 0.86 -7.12 11.64
N GLY A 401 1.77 -7.25 10.68
CA GLY A 401 1.53 -7.17 9.23
C GLY A 401 2.41 -6.13 8.51
N SER A 402 2.09 -5.84 7.23
CA SER A 402 2.75 -4.82 6.39
C SER A 402 1.71 -3.94 5.69
N GLY A 403 1.10 -3.04 6.45
CA GLY A 403 -0.19 -2.44 6.15
C GLY A 403 -0.21 -1.42 5.02
N GLY A 404 -1.40 -1.27 4.44
CA GLY A 404 -1.76 -0.25 3.46
C GLY A 404 -2.50 0.94 4.09
N PHE A 405 -3.83 0.91 4.04
CA PHE A 405 -4.66 2.10 4.21
C PHE A 405 -5.86 1.92 5.17
N ILE A 406 -6.15 2.91 6.00
CA ILE A 406 -7.45 3.05 6.69
C ILE A 406 -7.96 4.49 6.56
N GLY A 407 -9.21 4.66 6.12
CA GLY A 407 -9.81 5.96 5.84
C GLY A 407 -11.20 6.14 6.44
N ASP A 408 -11.57 7.37 6.75
CA ASP A 408 -12.97 7.76 6.94
C ASP A 408 -13.68 6.99 8.09
N ILE A 409 -13.03 6.94 9.27
CA ILE A 409 -13.47 6.16 10.44
C ILE A 409 -14.02 7.06 11.56
N VAL A 410 -15.05 6.59 12.28
CA VAL A 410 -15.60 7.27 13.47
C VAL A 410 -15.66 6.33 14.67
N PHE A 411 -14.87 6.59 15.72
CA PHE A 411 -14.94 5.89 17.00
C PHE A 411 -15.80 6.66 18.02
N ASN A 412 -16.74 5.97 18.67
CA ASN A 412 -17.59 6.52 19.74
C ASN A 412 -17.49 5.66 21.01
N GLY A 413 -17.04 6.24 22.13
CA GLY A 413 -16.87 5.53 23.41
C GLY A 413 -15.64 4.61 23.45
N GLY A 414 -15.62 3.66 24.38
CA GLY A 414 -14.55 2.65 24.48
C GLY A 414 -13.24 3.13 25.15
N ASN A 415 -12.34 2.17 25.36
CA ASN A 415 -11.03 2.39 25.97
C ASN A 415 -9.99 2.79 24.93
N TYR A 416 -9.99 2.10 23.79
CA TYR A 416 -9.14 2.39 22.63
C TYR A 416 -10.00 2.52 21.36
N GLY A 417 -9.73 3.52 20.53
CA GLY A 417 -10.29 3.60 19.17
C GLY A 417 -9.50 2.65 18.27
N GLY A 418 -8.32 3.10 17.85
CA GLY A 418 -7.26 2.23 17.35
C GLY A 418 -6.38 1.71 18.48
N PHE A 419 -6.10 0.40 18.48
CA PHE A 419 -5.09 -0.24 19.31
C PHE A 419 -4.22 -1.09 18.37
N TRP A 420 -3.17 -0.50 17.78
CA TRP A 420 -2.50 -1.12 16.62
C TRP A 420 -0.97 -1.06 16.65
N GLY A 421 -0.34 -2.09 16.06
CA GLY A 421 1.06 -2.10 15.66
C GLY A 421 1.26 -2.97 14.42
N ASN A 422 2.13 -2.52 13.52
CA ASN A 422 2.34 -3.04 12.17
C ASN A 422 3.60 -2.36 11.58
N GLN A 423 4.24 -2.89 10.54
CA GLN A 423 5.41 -2.26 9.92
C GLN A 423 5.14 -0.81 9.51
N GLN A 424 4.11 -0.58 8.70
CA GLN A 424 3.67 0.75 8.29
C GLN A 424 2.16 0.83 8.04
N PHE A 425 1.63 2.04 8.02
CA PHE A 425 0.27 2.32 7.58
C PHE A 425 0.11 3.79 7.20
N THR A 426 -0.82 4.06 6.29
CA THR A 426 -1.38 5.40 6.06
C THR A 426 -2.82 5.45 6.56
N MET A 427 -3.12 6.45 7.38
CA MET A 427 -4.44 6.61 7.99
C MET A 427 -4.95 8.04 7.87
N ARG A 428 -6.18 8.21 7.36
CA ARG A 428 -6.75 9.56 7.17
C ARG A 428 -8.23 9.71 7.54
N ASN A 429 -8.61 10.95 7.88
CA ASN A 429 -10.00 11.32 8.23
C ASN A 429 -10.58 10.43 9.36
N ILE A 430 -9.84 10.29 10.46
CA ILE A 430 -10.28 9.52 11.63
C ILE A 430 -10.83 10.47 12.70
N THR A 431 -12.11 10.31 13.04
CA THR A 431 -12.75 11.00 14.15
C THR A 431 -12.86 10.08 15.37
N ALA A 432 -12.52 10.59 16.56
CA ALA A 432 -12.70 9.88 17.82
C ALA A 432 -13.47 10.76 18.82
N ARG A 433 -14.49 10.19 19.48
CA ARG A 433 -15.41 10.91 20.37
C ARG A 433 -15.63 10.14 21.67
N ASN A 434 -15.32 10.77 22.81
CA ASN A 434 -15.54 10.19 24.14
C ASN A 434 -14.78 8.86 24.37
N VAL A 435 -13.64 8.69 23.68
CA VAL A 435 -12.74 7.53 23.82
C VAL A 435 -11.72 7.84 24.90
N LYS A 436 -11.34 6.89 25.76
CA LYS A 436 -10.32 7.14 26.80
C LYS A 436 -8.96 7.50 26.15
N THR A 437 -8.46 6.64 25.27
CA THR A 437 -7.32 6.91 24.40
C THR A 437 -7.74 6.69 22.95
N ALA A 438 -7.76 7.72 22.11
CA ALA A 438 -8.31 7.60 20.76
C ALA A 438 -7.49 6.66 19.86
N ILE A 439 -6.16 6.76 19.93
CA ILE A 439 -5.22 5.87 19.24
C ILE A 439 -4.12 5.47 20.23
N TYR A 440 -3.84 4.17 20.33
CA TYR A 440 -2.72 3.61 21.06
C TYR A 440 -1.84 2.81 20.09
N GLN A 441 -0.61 3.28 19.87
CA GLN A 441 0.38 2.64 19.01
C GLN A 441 1.19 1.63 19.84
N ILE A 442 1.08 0.35 19.50
CA ILE A 442 1.77 -0.75 20.17
C ILE A 442 3.24 -0.78 19.71
N TRP A 443 3.46 -0.74 18.40
CA TRP A 443 4.76 -0.63 17.74
C TRP A 443 4.58 -0.11 16.31
N ASP A 444 5.66 0.34 15.66
CA ASP A 444 5.72 0.51 14.20
C ASP A 444 7.16 0.62 13.70
N TRP A 445 7.33 0.66 12.38
CA TRP A 445 8.51 1.26 11.74
C TRP A 445 8.19 2.70 11.30
N GLY A 446 7.05 2.92 10.64
CA GLY A 446 6.61 4.27 10.29
C GLY A 446 5.12 4.39 9.96
N TRP A 447 4.44 5.32 10.63
CA TRP A 447 3.00 5.58 10.45
C TRP A 447 2.73 7.02 10.02
N THR A 448 1.75 7.23 9.14
CA THR A 448 1.31 8.59 8.77
C THR A 448 -0.19 8.79 8.98
N TYR A 449 -0.51 9.81 9.78
CA TYR A 449 -1.85 10.24 10.16
C TYR A 449 -2.17 11.60 9.54
N GLN A 450 -3.23 11.67 8.74
CA GLN A 450 -3.67 12.90 8.08
C GLN A 450 -5.12 13.22 8.45
N ASN A 451 -5.40 14.45 8.90
CA ASN A 451 -6.76 14.88 9.28
C ASN A 451 -7.40 13.95 10.36
N LEU A 452 -6.74 13.80 11.51
CA LEU A 452 -7.36 13.30 12.73
C LEU A 452 -8.27 14.38 13.34
N ASN A 453 -9.38 13.97 13.94
CA ASN A 453 -10.36 14.85 14.60
C ASN A 453 -10.76 14.26 15.96
N ILE A 454 -9.97 14.56 16.98
CA ILE A 454 -10.08 13.96 18.32
C ILE A 454 -10.88 14.89 19.24
N ILE A 455 -11.94 14.36 19.86
CA ILE A 455 -12.93 15.14 20.62
C ILE A 455 -13.26 14.48 21.96
N ASN A 456 -13.07 15.20 23.07
CA ASN A 456 -13.43 14.76 24.43
C ASN A 456 -12.77 13.43 24.83
N CYS A 457 -11.43 13.36 24.75
CA CYS A 457 -10.64 12.16 25.05
C CYS A 457 -9.59 12.45 26.13
N THR A 458 -9.16 11.46 26.91
CA THR A 458 -8.04 11.66 27.84
C THR A 458 -6.73 11.79 27.05
N ILE A 459 -6.44 10.81 26.19
CA ILE A 459 -5.28 10.84 25.29
C ILE A 459 -5.75 10.81 23.84
N GLY A 460 -5.13 11.63 22.99
CA GLY A 460 -5.29 11.56 21.54
C GLY A 460 -4.51 10.37 20.96
N LEU A 461 -3.20 10.54 20.80
CA LEU A 461 -2.28 9.52 20.33
C LEU A 461 -1.31 9.12 21.44
N ASP A 462 -1.34 7.87 21.90
CA ASP A 462 -0.34 7.30 22.79
C ASP A 462 0.68 6.49 21.99
N VAL A 463 1.92 6.98 21.95
CA VAL A 463 3.09 6.39 21.28
C VAL A 463 4.23 6.17 22.28
N SER A 464 3.89 5.97 23.56
CA SER A 464 4.87 5.82 24.65
C SER A 464 5.27 4.37 24.95
N ASN A 465 4.80 3.38 24.16
CA ASN A 465 5.03 1.98 24.48
C ASN A 465 6.52 1.59 24.51
N GLY A 466 6.87 0.67 25.43
CA GLY A 466 8.25 0.28 25.75
C GLY A 466 9.01 1.23 26.69
N GLY A 467 8.52 2.45 26.93
CA GLY A 467 9.21 3.45 27.76
C GLY A 467 10.46 4.03 27.08
N PRO A 468 11.15 5.02 27.69
CA PRO A 468 12.29 5.70 27.07
C PRO A 468 13.49 4.78 26.74
N ASN A 469 13.57 3.62 27.41
CA ASN A 469 14.72 2.71 27.33
C ASN A 469 14.54 1.54 26.36
N ALA A 470 13.34 1.35 25.78
CA ALA A 470 13.04 0.24 24.87
C ALA A 470 11.85 0.60 23.97
N GLN A 471 11.86 1.79 23.35
CA GLN A 471 10.73 2.28 22.56
C GLN A 471 10.41 1.33 21.40
N THR A 472 9.16 0.89 21.33
CA THR A 472 8.66 -0.02 20.26
C THR A 472 7.99 0.72 19.11
N VAL A 473 7.59 1.97 19.31
CA VAL A 473 7.16 2.86 18.23
C VAL A 473 8.39 3.43 17.54
N GLY A 474 8.57 3.09 16.26
CA GLY A 474 9.65 3.58 15.44
C GLY A 474 9.45 5.05 15.11
N SER A 475 8.39 5.37 14.37
CA SER A 475 8.12 6.75 13.93
C SER A 475 6.66 7.05 13.58
N VAL A 476 6.15 8.21 14.02
CA VAL A 476 4.81 8.70 13.67
C VAL A 476 4.82 10.11 13.10
N THR A 477 4.09 10.29 12.00
CA THR A 477 3.82 11.57 11.35
C THR A 477 2.35 11.94 11.56
N VAL A 478 2.06 13.12 12.11
CA VAL A 478 0.68 13.62 12.29
C VAL A 478 0.54 14.98 11.62
N ILE A 479 -0.33 15.08 10.62
CA ILE A 479 -0.54 16.32 9.86
C ILE A 479 -2.01 16.73 9.75
N ASP A 480 -2.25 18.02 9.52
CA ASP A 480 -3.55 18.58 9.10
C ASP A 480 -4.73 18.27 10.04
N SER A 481 -4.42 18.01 11.31
CA SER A 481 -5.33 17.41 12.29
C SER A 481 -5.82 18.38 13.37
N LYS A 482 -6.81 17.95 14.15
CA LYS A 482 -7.45 18.73 15.21
C LYS A 482 -7.69 17.93 16.48
N PHE A 483 -7.42 18.55 17.62
CA PHE A 483 -7.70 18.02 18.96
C PHE A 483 -8.54 19.03 19.74
N THR A 484 -9.68 18.60 20.30
CA THR A 484 -10.64 19.46 21.00
C THR A 484 -11.10 18.80 22.29
N ASP A 485 -10.97 19.49 23.43
CA ASP A 485 -11.25 18.93 24.76
C ASP A 485 -10.45 17.63 25.02
N VAL A 486 -9.12 17.71 24.91
CA VAL A 486 -8.21 16.55 25.09
C VAL A 486 -7.18 16.86 26.18
N GLU A 487 -6.99 15.97 27.15
CA GLU A 487 -6.02 16.22 28.23
C GLU A 487 -4.59 16.22 27.67
N ILE A 488 -4.23 15.19 26.89
CA ILE A 488 -2.93 15.03 26.24
C ILE A 488 -3.14 14.70 24.76
N ALA A 489 -2.76 15.60 23.84
CA ALA A 489 -2.95 15.36 22.40
C ALA A 489 -2.03 14.24 21.87
N VAL A 490 -0.74 14.28 22.22
CA VAL A 490 0.23 13.20 21.96
C VAL A 490 0.99 12.86 23.25
N LYS A 491 1.09 11.57 23.58
CA LYS A 491 1.85 11.04 24.71
C LYS A 491 3.00 10.17 24.17
N SER A 492 4.23 10.47 24.55
CA SER A 492 5.45 9.88 24.01
C SER A 492 6.42 9.47 25.11
N SER A 493 7.28 8.50 24.81
CA SER A 493 8.42 8.11 25.65
C SER A 493 9.72 8.81 25.25
N HIS A 494 9.73 9.65 24.21
CA HIS A 494 10.94 10.26 23.70
C HIS A 494 11.59 11.25 24.69
N ASN A 495 12.91 11.17 24.82
CA ASN A 495 13.76 12.21 25.41
C ASN A 495 15.20 12.13 24.83
N GLU A 496 16.08 13.03 25.23
CA GLU A 496 17.47 13.11 24.76
C GLU A 496 18.31 11.83 24.93
N ASN A 497 17.93 10.95 25.87
CA ASN A 497 18.62 9.71 26.23
C ASN A 497 17.98 8.45 25.63
N SER A 498 16.89 8.60 24.87
CA SER A 498 16.06 7.52 24.30
C SER A 498 16.84 6.35 23.69
N LYS A 499 16.25 5.15 23.79
CA LYS A 499 16.71 3.90 23.18
C LYS A 499 15.54 3.22 22.44
N PRO A 500 15.71 2.79 21.19
CA PRO A 500 16.82 3.08 20.25
C PRO A 500 17.10 4.58 20.06
N ILE A 501 18.26 4.94 19.49
CA ILE A 501 18.77 6.33 19.50
C ILE A 501 17.97 7.31 18.62
N ALA A 502 17.18 6.79 17.68
CA ALA A 502 16.23 7.55 16.87
C ALA A 502 14.75 7.20 17.20
N GLY A 503 14.50 6.29 18.15
CA GLY A 503 13.15 5.78 18.44
C GLY A 503 12.19 6.78 19.07
N GLY A 504 10.89 6.49 18.93
CA GLY A 504 9.83 7.45 19.26
C GLY A 504 9.92 8.71 18.40
N SER A 505 10.33 8.57 17.13
CA SER A 505 10.46 9.69 16.19
C SER A 505 9.09 10.28 15.90
N ILE A 506 8.95 11.60 16.06
CA ILE A 506 7.65 12.27 15.94
C ILE A 506 7.79 13.48 15.02
N VAL A 507 6.87 13.59 14.05
CA VAL A 507 6.67 14.79 13.24
C VAL A 507 5.21 15.24 13.37
N ILE A 508 5.02 16.52 13.65
CA ILE A 508 3.72 17.14 13.88
C ILE A 508 3.63 18.42 13.04
N GLU A 509 2.68 18.51 12.09
CA GLU A 509 2.54 19.67 11.20
C GLU A 509 1.08 20.14 11.07
N ASN A 510 0.85 21.46 11.04
CA ASN A 510 -0.47 22.07 10.81
C ASN A 510 -1.60 21.52 11.72
N ILE A 511 -1.39 21.53 13.04
CA ILE A 511 -2.37 21.01 14.02
C ILE A 511 -3.12 22.13 14.72
N GLN A 512 -4.45 22.01 14.77
CA GLN A 512 -5.32 22.89 15.56
C GLN A 512 -5.61 22.28 16.94
N LEU A 513 -5.36 23.04 18.02
CA LEU A 513 -5.68 22.63 19.38
C LEU A 513 -6.74 23.55 20.00
N THR A 514 -7.76 22.98 20.64
CA THR A 514 -8.82 23.75 21.32
C THR A 514 -9.12 23.14 22.68
N ARG A 515 -8.81 23.87 23.77
CA ARG A 515 -8.95 23.36 25.15
C ARG A 515 -8.21 22.02 25.33
N VAL A 516 -6.93 22.03 24.97
CA VAL A 516 -6.02 20.90 25.14
C VAL A 516 -5.08 21.19 26.31
N GLY A 517 -4.85 20.21 27.18
CA GLY A 517 -3.97 20.37 28.36
C GLY A 517 -2.48 20.43 27.96
N VAL A 518 -2.00 19.37 27.33
CA VAL A 518 -0.62 19.22 26.83
C VAL A 518 -0.64 18.81 25.36
N ALA A 519 0.19 19.43 24.53
CA ALA A 519 0.28 19.07 23.10
C ALA A 519 1.14 17.81 22.91
N VAL A 520 2.36 17.79 23.48
CA VAL A 520 3.20 16.59 23.55
C VAL A 520 3.68 16.41 24.98
N GLN A 521 3.26 15.33 25.62
CA GLN A 521 3.78 14.88 26.92
C GLN A 521 4.86 13.82 26.68
N GLY A 522 6.03 14.01 27.27
CA GLY A 522 7.12 13.04 27.30
C GLY A 522 7.10 12.16 28.55
N PRO A 523 8.19 11.39 28.81
CA PRO A 523 8.33 10.59 30.02
C PRO A 523 8.32 11.46 31.29
N ASP A 524 8.02 10.84 32.43
CA ASP A 524 7.90 11.49 33.75
C ASP A 524 6.92 12.68 33.77
N GLN A 525 5.89 12.61 32.93
CA GLN A 525 4.86 13.65 32.70
C GLN A 525 5.40 14.99 32.16
N ARG A 526 6.66 15.02 31.71
CA ARG A 526 7.35 16.20 31.16
C ARG A 526 6.56 16.82 30.00
N VAL A 527 6.34 18.13 30.03
CA VAL A 527 5.77 18.87 28.89
C VAL A 527 6.86 19.11 27.85
N ALA A 528 6.89 18.28 26.79
CA ALA A 528 7.80 18.44 25.65
C ALA A 528 7.28 19.49 24.66
N LEU A 529 5.95 19.62 24.54
CA LEU A 529 5.30 20.74 23.86
C LEU A 529 4.05 21.19 24.64
N ALA A 530 4.03 22.45 25.03
CA ALA A 530 2.86 23.10 25.63
C ALA A 530 1.78 23.36 24.57
N ALA A 531 0.51 23.35 24.97
CA ALA A 531 -0.60 23.56 24.05
C ALA A 531 -0.66 25.01 23.51
N SER A 532 -0.60 25.17 22.19
CA SER A 532 -0.86 26.40 21.45
C SER A 532 -2.05 26.20 20.49
N PRO A 533 -2.88 27.23 20.20
CA PRO A 533 -4.07 27.05 19.34
C PRO A 533 -3.79 26.50 17.95
N GLN A 534 -2.58 26.74 17.44
CA GLN A 534 -2.02 26.17 16.22
C GLN A 534 -0.59 25.68 16.51
N ILE A 535 -0.21 24.56 15.91
CA ILE A 535 1.18 24.10 15.78
C ILE A 535 1.52 24.11 14.28
N THR A 536 2.51 24.92 13.88
CA THR A 536 2.94 24.99 12.47
C THR A 536 3.76 23.76 12.09
N GLY A 537 4.81 23.47 12.85
CA GLY A 537 5.71 22.33 12.66
C GLY A 537 6.53 22.08 13.93
N TRP A 538 6.53 20.85 14.42
CA TRP A 538 7.31 20.40 15.58
C TRP A 538 7.78 18.95 15.37
N SER A 539 8.97 18.63 15.86
CA SER A 539 9.55 17.29 15.74
C SER A 539 10.33 16.89 16.98
N ALA A 540 10.33 15.59 17.27
CA ALA A 540 11.21 14.94 18.24
C ALA A 540 12.01 13.82 17.58
N SER A 541 13.25 13.62 18.04
CA SER A 541 14.27 12.69 17.49
C SER A 541 15.17 13.28 16.39
N ARG A 542 15.94 12.42 15.73
CA ARG A 542 17.11 12.74 14.90
C ARG A 542 16.74 13.43 13.59
N SER A 543 17.16 14.68 13.45
CA SER A 543 16.85 15.54 12.30
C SER A 543 18.12 16.06 11.64
N LEU A 544 18.06 16.30 10.32
CA LEU A 544 19.21 16.72 9.51
C LEU A 544 18.80 17.82 8.52
N LYS A 545 19.42 19.00 8.63
CA LYS A 545 19.32 20.00 7.54
C LYS A 545 20.30 19.61 6.45
N LEU A 546 19.80 18.94 5.40
CA LEU A 546 20.62 18.48 4.29
C LEU A 546 21.34 19.65 3.60
N SER A 547 22.65 19.68 3.78
CA SER A 547 23.59 20.46 2.96
C SER A 547 24.85 19.63 2.76
N LYS A 548 25.61 19.89 1.71
CA LYS A 548 26.88 19.19 1.42
C LYS A 548 28.02 19.48 2.44
N PHE A 549 27.72 20.19 3.52
CA PHE A 549 28.67 20.66 4.54
C PHE A 549 28.22 20.38 5.98
N ASP A 550 27.07 19.74 6.18
CA ASP A 550 26.50 19.43 7.50
C ASP A 550 25.87 18.02 7.43
N PRO A 551 26.66 16.94 7.64
CA PRO A 551 26.21 15.57 7.43
C PRO A 551 25.64 14.90 8.69
N ASP A 552 25.93 15.43 9.88
CA ASP A 552 25.70 14.75 11.15
C ASP A 552 24.27 14.98 11.68
N PRO A 553 23.43 13.94 11.83
CA PRO A 553 22.07 14.09 12.32
C PRO A 553 22.05 14.46 13.80
N ARG A 554 21.25 15.47 14.15
CA ARG A 554 21.19 16.04 15.51
C ARG A 554 19.88 15.65 16.18
N ASN A 555 19.91 15.35 17.48
CA ASN A 555 18.66 15.19 18.22
C ASN A 555 17.98 16.56 18.33
N ILE A 556 16.75 16.66 17.83
CA ILE A 556 15.91 17.86 17.97
C ILE A 556 14.66 17.44 18.73
N GLU A 557 14.27 18.25 19.71
CA GLU A 557 12.95 18.20 20.32
C GLU A 557 12.43 19.64 20.35
N GLY A 558 11.62 20.02 19.37
CA GLY A 558 11.30 21.43 19.17
C GLY A 558 10.65 21.77 17.83
N ALA A 559 10.37 23.06 17.65
CA ALA A 559 9.77 23.57 16.42
C ALA A 559 10.75 23.55 15.23
N TYR A 560 10.29 23.06 14.09
CA TYR A 560 10.97 23.24 12.80
C TYR A 560 10.13 24.15 11.89
N ARG A 561 10.70 24.57 10.75
CA ARG A 561 9.96 25.32 9.73
C ARG A 561 9.67 24.40 8.53
N PRO A 562 8.41 24.01 8.27
CA PRO A 562 8.04 23.36 7.02
C PRO A 562 8.49 24.14 5.78
N LEU A 563 8.66 23.44 4.67
CA LEU A 563 8.70 24.08 3.36
C LEU A 563 7.31 24.60 2.99
N ALA A 564 7.24 25.56 2.07
CA ALA A 564 5.94 26.08 1.63
C ALA A 564 5.24 25.03 0.78
N ARG A 565 4.04 24.61 1.19
CA ARG A 565 3.23 23.65 0.42
C ARG A 565 2.79 24.29 -0.91
N PRO A 566 3.04 23.65 -2.07
CA PRO A 566 2.57 24.13 -3.37
C PRO A 566 1.08 24.41 -3.39
N ALA A 567 0.67 25.54 -3.98
CA ALA A 567 -0.72 26.00 -3.97
C ALA A 567 -1.69 25.03 -4.66
N GLY A 568 -1.22 24.25 -5.64
CA GLY A 568 -2.03 23.23 -6.31
C GLY A 568 -2.28 21.97 -5.48
N LEU A 569 -1.43 21.68 -4.49
CA LEU A 569 -1.56 20.51 -3.62
C LEU A 569 -2.51 20.69 -2.43
N ILE A 570 -2.98 21.92 -2.18
CA ILE A 570 -3.66 22.29 -0.93
C ILE A 570 -5.06 22.88 -1.15
N THR A 571 -5.92 22.64 -0.16
CA THR A 571 -7.21 23.30 -0.01
C THR A 571 -7.06 24.76 0.40
N THR A 572 -8.16 25.53 0.34
CA THR A 572 -8.24 26.91 0.87
C THR A 572 -7.86 27.04 2.36
N ASN A 573 -7.84 25.93 3.09
CA ASN A 573 -7.51 25.87 4.51
C ASN A 573 -6.03 25.54 4.77
N GLY A 574 -5.20 25.41 3.72
CA GLY A 574 -3.78 25.04 3.81
C GLY A 574 -3.50 23.55 4.02
N GLN A 575 -4.53 22.77 4.37
CA GLN A 575 -4.47 21.30 4.42
C GLN A 575 -4.28 20.73 3.01
N TYR A 576 -3.51 19.65 2.86
CA TYR A 576 -3.37 18.93 1.60
C TYR A 576 -4.74 18.40 1.12
N TYR A 577 -4.96 18.41 -0.19
CA TYR A 577 -6.17 17.82 -0.78
C TYR A 577 -6.26 16.32 -0.46
N THR A 578 -7.45 15.87 -0.09
CA THR A 578 -7.80 14.45 0.12
C THR A 578 -9.19 14.18 -0.44
N ARG A 579 -9.41 12.95 -0.94
CA ARG A 579 -10.69 12.52 -1.50
C ARG A 579 -10.94 11.04 -1.22
N THR A 580 -12.05 10.74 -0.57
CA THR A 580 -12.60 9.38 -0.39
C THR A 580 -12.94 8.71 -1.71
N LYS A 581 -12.65 7.39 -1.81
CA LYS A 581 -13.04 6.52 -2.93
C LYS A 581 -14.51 6.73 -3.33
N PRO A 582 -14.80 7.09 -4.60
CA PRO A 582 -16.17 7.26 -5.07
C PRO A 582 -16.93 5.94 -5.05
N GLN A 583 -17.95 5.85 -4.18
CA GLN A 583 -18.85 4.70 -4.12
C GLN A 583 -20.14 4.90 -4.92
N TYR A 584 -20.30 6.07 -5.56
CA TYR A 584 -21.43 6.42 -6.43
C TYR A 584 -22.82 6.21 -5.81
N ALA A 585 -22.95 6.33 -4.49
CA ALA A 585 -24.13 5.89 -3.73
C ALA A 585 -25.47 6.50 -4.19
N ASN A 586 -25.47 7.72 -4.72
CA ASN A 586 -26.67 8.40 -5.23
C ASN A 586 -27.02 8.06 -6.70
N VAL A 587 -26.31 7.13 -7.34
CA VAL A 587 -26.54 6.69 -8.72
C VAL A 587 -27.31 5.36 -8.70
N PRO A 588 -28.45 5.22 -9.41
CA PRO A 588 -29.16 3.94 -9.51
C PRO A 588 -28.40 2.97 -10.44
N ALA A 589 -28.64 1.66 -10.33
CA ALA A 589 -27.98 0.65 -11.18
C ALA A 589 -28.17 0.88 -12.70
N SER A 590 -29.27 1.51 -13.13
CA SER A 590 -29.49 1.90 -14.53
C SER A 590 -28.50 2.97 -15.05
N GLY A 591 -27.82 3.68 -14.15
CA GLY A 591 -26.69 4.58 -14.43
C GLY A 591 -25.34 3.88 -14.61
N PHE A 592 -25.30 2.55 -14.52
CA PHE A 592 -24.13 1.72 -14.78
C PHE A 592 -24.26 0.97 -16.11
N LEU A 593 -23.13 0.51 -16.64
CA LEU A 593 -23.02 -0.38 -17.80
C LEU A 593 -22.04 -1.51 -17.42
N SER A 594 -22.50 -2.76 -17.44
CA SER A 594 -21.61 -3.93 -17.32
C SER A 594 -20.70 -4.03 -18.55
N ALA A 595 -19.42 -4.31 -18.36
CA ALA A 595 -18.49 -4.63 -19.44
C ALA A 595 -18.92 -5.93 -20.17
N ARG A 596 -19.47 -6.90 -19.42
CA ARG A 596 -19.94 -8.17 -19.96
C ARG A 596 -21.24 -8.05 -20.76
N ASP A 597 -22.10 -7.08 -20.44
CA ASP A 597 -23.25 -6.71 -21.30
C ASP A 597 -22.84 -6.08 -22.66
N VAL A 598 -21.58 -5.63 -22.79
CA VAL A 598 -20.99 -5.15 -24.06
C VAL A 598 -20.18 -6.26 -24.76
N GLY A 599 -20.11 -7.46 -24.16
CA GLY A 599 -19.51 -8.66 -24.75
C GLY A 599 -18.07 -8.96 -24.33
N ALA A 600 -17.51 -8.24 -23.36
CA ALA A 600 -16.22 -8.62 -22.77
C ALA A 600 -16.42 -9.83 -21.85
N LEU A 601 -15.64 -10.91 -22.00
CA LEU A 601 -15.92 -12.17 -21.33
C LEU A 601 -15.26 -12.29 -19.95
N GLY A 602 -14.06 -11.75 -19.74
CA GLY A 602 -13.34 -11.82 -18.47
C GLY A 602 -12.92 -13.25 -18.07
N ASP A 603 -12.72 -14.13 -19.07
CA ASP A 603 -12.54 -15.58 -18.91
C ASP A 603 -11.06 -16.06 -18.87
N GLY A 604 -10.12 -15.11 -18.85
CA GLY A 604 -8.68 -15.33 -18.86
C GLY A 604 -8.12 -15.89 -20.17
N LYS A 605 -8.90 -15.91 -21.27
CA LYS A 605 -8.58 -16.63 -22.52
C LYS A 605 -9.00 -15.87 -23.80
N THR A 606 -10.14 -15.19 -23.77
CA THR A 606 -10.74 -14.47 -24.89
C THR A 606 -10.13 -13.07 -25.06
N ASP A 607 -9.98 -12.61 -26.30
CA ASP A 607 -9.45 -11.29 -26.61
C ASP A 607 -10.50 -10.20 -26.38
N ASP A 608 -10.55 -9.68 -25.15
CA ASP A 608 -11.54 -8.69 -24.72
C ASP A 608 -11.18 -7.27 -25.16
N THR A 609 -10.04 -7.05 -25.81
CA THR A 609 -9.53 -5.72 -26.20
C THR A 609 -10.59 -4.84 -26.84
N VAL A 610 -11.30 -5.37 -27.84
CA VAL A 610 -12.32 -4.62 -28.60
C VAL A 610 -13.58 -4.37 -27.76
N ALA A 611 -14.02 -5.37 -26.99
CA ALA A 611 -15.25 -5.29 -26.22
C ALA A 611 -15.11 -4.38 -24.98
N LEU A 612 -14.00 -4.51 -24.24
CA LEU A 612 -13.67 -3.64 -23.11
C LEU A 612 -13.46 -2.18 -23.56
N GLN A 613 -12.76 -1.96 -24.68
CA GLN A 613 -12.61 -0.62 -25.25
C GLN A 613 -13.97 -0.02 -25.68
N ALA A 614 -14.85 -0.83 -26.29
CA ALA A 614 -16.19 -0.40 -26.64
C ALA A 614 -17.04 -0.08 -25.40
N ALA A 615 -16.91 -0.86 -24.31
CA ALA A 615 -17.63 -0.63 -23.06
C ALA A 615 -17.25 0.71 -22.40
N ILE A 616 -15.95 1.05 -22.37
CA ILE A 616 -15.45 2.35 -21.88
C ILE A 616 -16.06 3.51 -22.68
N ILE A 617 -16.02 3.43 -24.02
CA ILE A 617 -16.53 4.48 -24.92
C ILE A 617 -18.06 4.60 -24.78
N LEU A 618 -18.77 3.47 -24.69
CA LEU A 618 -20.22 3.44 -24.59
C LEU A 618 -20.73 3.93 -23.22
N ALA A 619 -20.01 3.62 -22.14
CA ALA A 619 -20.32 4.15 -20.81
C ALA A 619 -20.21 5.68 -20.80
N LEU A 620 -19.09 6.23 -21.28
CA LEU A 620 -18.90 7.68 -21.37
C LEU A 620 -19.96 8.35 -22.27
N ALA A 621 -20.24 7.78 -23.44
CA ALA A 621 -21.25 8.31 -24.38
C ALA A 621 -22.68 8.31 -23.81
N GLN A 622 -22.99 7.39 -22.89
CA GLN A 622 -24.27 7.34 -22.16
C GLN A 622 -24.25 8.13 -20.84
N ASN A 623 -23.14 8.80 -20.49
CA ASN A 623 -22.88 9.41 -19.18
C ASN A 623 -23.08 8.44 -17.98
N LYS A 624 -22.74 7.17 -18.21
CA LYS A 624 -22.78 6.08 -17.24
C LYS A 624 -21.44 5.89 -16.54
N ILE A 625 -21.46 5.08 -15.49
CA ILE A 625 -20.25 4.48 -14.90
C ILE A 625 -20.06 3.12 -15.55
N LEU A 626 -18.83 2.80 -15.97
CA LEU A 626 -18.48 1.44 -16.39
C LEU A 626 -18.32 0.58 -15.14
N PHE A 627 -19.13 -0.48 -15.05
CA PHE A 627 -18.92 -1.57 -14.12
C PHE A 627 -18.13 -2.65 -14.85
N ILE A 628 -16.90 -2.91 -14.41
CA ILE A 628 -16.12 -4.06 -14.88
C ILE A 628 -16.43 -5.19 -13.91
N ASP A 629 -17.37 -6.06 -14.27
CA ASP A 629 -17.68 -7.29 -13.53
C ASP A 629 -16.41 -8.10 -13.25
N HIS A 630 -16.41 -8.96 -12.23
CA HIS A 630 -15.18 -9.68 -11.88
C HIS A 630 -14.69 -10.58 -13.02
N GLY A 631 -13.38 -10.65 -13.23
CA GLY A 631 -12.76 -11.50 -14.24
C GLY A 631 -11.39 -11.03 -14.70
N ASP A 632 -10.77 -11.86 -15.52
CA ASP A 632 -9.46 -11.63 -16.11
C ASP A 632 -9.63 -11.35 -17.61
N TYR A 633 -9.62 -10.06 -17.96
CA TYR A 633 -9.87 -9.55 -19.30
C TYR A 633 -8.56 -9.50 -20.08
N LEU A 634 -8.32 -10.48 -20.97
CA LEU A 634 -7.10 -10.50 -21.78
C LEU A 634 -7.14 -9.43 -22.86
N VAL A 635 -6.08 -8.61 -22.93
CA VAL A 635 -5.92 -7.55 -23.92
C VAL A 635 -4.63 -7.72 -24.72
N LYS A 636 -4.69 -7.46 -26.03
CA LYS A 636 -3.58 -7.61 -26.99
C LYS A 636 -3.17 -6.30 -27.69
N SER A 637 -3.83 -5.19 -27.35
CA SER A 637 -3.33 -3.83 -27.60
C SER A 637 -3.84 -2.88 -26.51
N THR A 638 -3.31 -1.65 -26.49
CA THR A 638 -3.67 -0.60 -25.53
C THR A 638 -5.19 -0.42 -25.35
N ILE A 639 -5.63 -0.39 -24.10
CA ILE A 639 -6.95 0.09 -23.69
C ILE A 639 -6.85 1.60 -23.41
N PHE A 640 -7.59 2.41 -24.17
CA PHE A 640 -7.64 3.86 -24.01
C PHE A 640 -8.81 4.29 -23.11
N ILE A 641 -8.51 5.05 -22.06
CA ILE A 641 -9.47 5.64 -21.14
C ILE A 641 -9.53 7.16 -21.40
N PRO A 642 -10.58 7.69 -22.06
CA PRO A 642 -10.76 9.12 -22.31
C PRO A 642 -11.10 9.92 -21.04
N ALA A 643 -10.91 11.25 -21.09
CA ALA A 643 -11.36 12.16 -20.05
C ALA A 643 -12.88 12.05 -19.80
N GLY A 644 -13.29 12.21 -18.53
CA GLY A 644 -14.68 12.08 -18.08
C GLY A 644 -15.12 10.65 -17.78
N ALA A 645 -14.29 9.64 -18.07
CA ALA A 645 -14.58 8.25 -17.72
C ALA A 645 -14.71 8.04 -16.20
N ARG A 646 -15.69 7.23 -15.81
CA ARG A 646 -15.92 6.75 -14.44
C ARG A 646 -15.99 5.23 -14.49
N ILE A 647 -15.13 4.55 -13.76
CA ILE A 647 -14.92 3.09 -13.84
C ILE A 647 -14.84 2.50 -12.43
N VAL A 648 -15.51 1.36 -12.19
CA VAL A 648 -15.38 0.59 -10.95
C VAL A 648 -15.40 -0.91 -11.26
N GLY A 649 -14.50 -1.67 -10.63
CA GLY A 649 -14.47 -3.13 -10.72
C GLY A 649 -15.24 -3.85 -9.61
N GLU A 650 -15.41 -5.16 -9.76
CA GLU A 650 -16.00 -6.07 -8.78
C GLU A 650 -14.89 -6.99 -8.23
N ALA A 651 -14.64 -6.96 -6.93
CA ALA A 651 -13.57 -7.73 -6.27
C ALA A 651 -12.21 -7.71 -7.01
N TYR A 652 -11.75 -6.52 -7.43
CA TYR A 652 -10.45 -6.32 -8.10
C TYR A 652 -10.34 -6.97 -9.51
N SER A 653 -11.28 -6.65 -10.40
CA SER A 653 -11.27 -7.09 -11.81
C SER A 653 -9.96 -6.76 -12.52
N VAL A 654 -9.44 -7.69 -13.34
CA VAL A 654 -8.06 -7.66 -13.86
C VAL A 654 -8.05 -7.34 -15.36
N ILE A 655 -7.31 -6.31 -15.77
CA ILE A 655 -6.93 -6.05 -17.17
C ILE A 655 -5.57 -6.71 -17.40
N LEU A 656 -5.51 -7.77 -18.20
CA LEU A 656 -4.37 -8.68 -18.29
C LEU A 656 -3.72 -8.62 -19.69
N SER A 657 -2.52 -8.06 -19.81
CA SER A 657 -1.84 -7.94 -21.11
C SER A 657 -1.30 -9.29 -21.59
N THR A 658 -1.39 -9.57 -22.89
CA THR A 658 -0.77 -10.75 -23.50
C THR A 658 -0.34 -10.51 -24.95
N GLY A 659 0.58 -11.35 -25.44
CA GLY A 659 0.99 -11.37 -26.84
C GLY A 659 2.04 -10.33 -27.25
N ALA A 660 2.31 -10.27 -28.56
CA ALA A 660 3.50 -9.61 -29.11
C ALA A 660 3.52 -8.07 -29.00
N PHE A 661 2.35 -7.41 -28.94
CA PHE A 661 2.26 -5.94 -28.93
C PHE A 661 2.95 -5.31 -27.70
N PHE A 662 2.88 -5.97 -26.54
CA PHE A 662 3.55 -5.53 -25.31
C PHE A 662 4.89 -6.25 -25.07
N ASN A 663 5.37 -7.05 -26.02
CA ASN A 663 6.59 -7.84 -25.85
C ASN A 663 7.79 -7.26 -26.63
N ASP A 664 7.90 -5.92 -26.69
CA ASP A 664 9.09 -5.26 -27.25
C ASP A 664 9.72 -4.22 -26.31
N ILE A 665 10.96 -4.49 -25.89
CA ILE A 665 11.69 -3.69 -24.89
C ILE A 665 12.21 -2.36 -25.48
N ASP A 666 12.44 -2.32 -26.79
CA ASP A 666 12.93 -1.15 -27.52
C ASP A 666 11.79 -0.23 -28.00
N ASN A 667 10.55 -0.73 -27.99
CA ASN A 667 9.32 -0.02 -28.36
C ASN A 667 8.17 -0.32 -27.37
N PRO A 668 8.33 0.03 -26.08
CA PRO A 668 7.35 -0.28 -25.04
C PRO A 668 5.99 0.39 -25.29
N GLN A 669 4.90 -0.28 -24.90
CA GLN A 669 3.52 0.13 -25.15
C GLN A 669 2.67 0.17 -23.86
N PRO A 670 1.75 1.14 -23.71
CA PRO A 670 0.83 1.19 -22.58
C PRO A 670 -0.24 0.11 -22.67
N VAL A 671 -0.42 -0.70 -21.61
CA VAL A 671 -1.55 -1.63 -21.47
C VAL A 671 -2.84 -0.84 -21.25
N VAL A 672 -2.82 0.10 -20.31
CA VAL A 672 -3.86 1.10 -20.11
C VAL A 672 -3.30 2.50 -20.33
N GLN A 673 -3.86 3.24 -21.29
CA GLN A 673 -3.53 4.64 -21.55
C GLN A 673 -4.67 5.54 -21.10
N ILE A 674 -4.45 6.33 -20.04
CA ILE A 674 -5.39 7.34 -19.54
C ILE A 674 -5.11 8.67 -20.26
N GLY A 675 -6.04 9.06 -21.13
CA GLY A 675 -5.99 10.26 -21.96
C GLY A 675 -4.93 10.25 -23.06
N ALA A 676 -5.11 11.10 -24.06
CA ALA A 676 -4.08 11.44 -25.03
C ALA A 676 -3.12 12.52 -24.45
N PRO A 677 -1.85 12.58 -24.90
CA PRO A 677 -0.95 13.67 -24.51
C PRO A 677 -1.52 15.06 -24.82
N GLY A 678 -1.74 15.85 -23.77
CA GLY A 678 -2.35 17.19 -23.87
C GLY A 678 -3.89 17.21 -23.83
N GLU A 679 -4.56 16.07 -23.63
CA GLU A 679 -5.99 16.03 -23.35
C GLU A 679 -6.28 16.61 -21.94
N VAL A 680 -7.31 17.45 -21.84
CA VAL A 680 -7.69 18.18 -20.62
C VAL A 680 -8.99 17.62 -20.06
N GLY A 681 -8.98 17.27 -18.79
CA GLY A 681 -10.12 16.69 -18.08
C GLY A 681 -9.67 15.61 -17.11
N SER A 682 -10.63 14.93 -16.49
CA SER A 682 -10.36 14.09 -15.30
C SER A 682 -11.09 12.76 -15.38
N ILE A 683 -10.57 11.73 -14.72
CA ILE A 683 -11.24 10.40 -14.58
C ILE A 683 -11.42 9.99 -13.12
N GLU A 684 -12.29 9.01 -12.89
CA GLU A 684 -12.47 8.35 -11.59
C GLU A 684 -12.42 6.84 -11.82
N TRP A 685 -11.49 6.14 -11.17
CA TRP A 685 -11.29 4.70 -11.37
C TRP A 685 -11.04 3.99 -10.03
N SER A 686 -11.70 2.85 -9.77
CA SER A 686 -11.49 2.10 -8.54
C SER A 686 -11.71 0.59 -8.61
N ASP A 687 -11.17 -0.13 -7.62
CA ASP A 687 -11.42 -1.56 -7.34
C ASP A 687 -11.01 -2.50 -8.50
N THR A 688 -9.79 -2.33 -9.06
CA THR A 688 -9.27 -3.12 -10.22
C THR A 688 -7.76 -3.38 -10.16
N ILE A 689 -7.26 -4.30 -11.00
CA ILE A 689 -5.83 -4.59 -11.19
C ILE A 689 -5.47 -4.45 -12.68
N VAL A 690 -4.27 -3.94 -12.99
CA VAL A 690 -3.63 -4.14 -14.31
C VAL A 690 -2.47 -5.12 -14.17
N SER A 691 -2.30 -6.01 -15.13
CA SER A 691 -1.42 -7.16 -15.02
C SER A 691 -0.89 -7.64 -16.38
N THR A 692 -0.03 -8.65 -16.36
CA THR A 692 0.75 -9.18 -17.50
C THR A 692 0.77 -10.70 -17.48
N GLN A 693 0.55 -11.34 -18.62
CA GLN A 693 0.63 -12.79 -18.82
C GLN A 693 1.91 -13.16 -19.58
N GLY A 694 2.76 -13.95 -18.95
CA GLY A 694 4.02 -14.44 -19.51
C GLY A 694 5.03 -13.31 -19.80
N GLN A 695 5.86 -13.51 -20.82
CA GLN A 695 6.85 -12.53 -21.24
C GLN A 695 6.17 -11.32 -21.90
N GLN A 696 6.25 -10.15 -21.26
CA GLN A 696 5.66 -8.88 -21.72
C GLN A 696 6.67 -7.75 -21.54
N ARG A 697 7.87 -7.92 -22.10
CA ARG A 697 9.08 -7.10 -21.85
C ARG A 697 8.97 -5.60 -22.19
N GLY A 698 7.91 -5.20 -22.89
CA GLY A 698 7.57 -3.84 -23.30
C GLY A 698 6.33 -3.26 -22.62
N ALA A 699 5.66 -3.98 -21.71
CA ALA A 699 4.43 -3.52 -21.07
C ALA A 699 4.68 -2.33 -20.11
N VAL A 700 4.08 -1.18 -20.41
CA VAL A 700 3.86 -0.10 -19.43
C VAL A 700 2.43 -0.28 -18.91
N LEU A 701 2.24 -0.75 -17.68
CA LEU A 701 0.89 -1.21 -17.28
C LEU A 701 -0.12 -0.05 -17.24
N ILE A 702 0.23 1.08 -16.62
CA ILE A 702 -0.60 2.30 -16.63
C ILE A 702 0.23 3.49 -17.12
N GLN A 703 -0.24 4.17 -18.16
CA GLN A 703 0.30 5.46 -18.63
C GLN A 703 -0.76 6.56 -18.48
N TYR A 704 -0.46 7.60 -17.71
CA TYR A 704 -1.34 8.74 -17.46
C TYR A 704 -0.84 10.00 -18.17
N ASN A 705 -1.70 10.59 -18.99
CA ASN A 705 -1.38 11.75 -19.85
C ASN A 705 -2.25 12.98 -19.61
N LEU A 706 -3.35 12.85 -18.86
CA LEU A 706 -4.37 13.90 -18.71
C LEU A 706 -3.86 15.12 -17.94
N ALA A 707 -4.06 16.29 -18.52
CA ALA A 707 -3.91 17.56 -17.82
C ALA A 707 -5.18 17.82 -16.98
N SER A 708 -5.31 17.16 -15.83
CA SER A 708 -6.47 17.36 -14.95
C SER A 708 -6.43 18.75 -14.30
N PRO A 709 -7.55 19.51 -14.26
CA PRO A 709 -7.61 20.78 -13.57
C PRO A 709 -7.44 20.62 -12.05
N THR A 710 -6.72 21.52 -11.39
CA THR A 710 -6.55 21.53 -9.91
C THR A 710 -7.87 21.55 -9.13
N SER A 711 -8.96 22.08 -9.72
CA SER A 711 -10.31 22.07 -9.13
C SER A 711 -11.02 20.71 -9.20
N GLN A 712 -10.53 19.79 -10.02
CA GLN A 712 -11.07 18.44 -10.22
C GLN A 712 -9.92 17.49 -10.65
N PRO A 713 -9.04 17.07 -9.72
CA PRO A 713 -8.03 16.07 -10.01
C PRO A 713 -8.64 14.77 -10.56
N SER A 714 -7.91 14.06 -11.43
CA SER A 714 -8.18 12.63 -11.66
C SER A 714 -7.89 11.83 -10.40
N GLY A 715 -8.59 10.72 -10.20
CA GLY A 715 -8.35 9.86 -9.04
C GLY A 715 -8.47 8.36 -9.31
N LEU A 716 -7.53 7.61 -8.74
CA LEU A 716 -7.50 6.15 -8.70
C LEU A 716 -7.49 5.69 -7.23
N TRP A 717 -8.40 4.78 -6.86
CA TRP A 717 -8.52 4.24 -5.50
C TRP A 717 -8.62 2.72 -5.52
N ASP A 718 -7.81 2.00 -4.74
CA ASP A 718 -7.80 0.52 -4.79
C ASP A 718 -7.60 0.02 -6.24
N VAL A 719 -6.71 0.70 -6.98
CA VAL A 719 -6.25 0.33 -8.33
C VAL A 719 -4.79 -0.09 -8.20
N HIS A 720 -4.47 -1.31 -8.62
CA HIS A 720 -3.14 -1.90 -8.37
C HIS A 720 -2.48 -2.39 -9.67
N THR A 721 -1.17 -2.63 -9.65
CA THR A 721 -0.51 -3.52 -10.61
C THR A 721 0.00 -4.78 -9.90
N ARG A 722 -0.16 -5.94 -10.56
CA ARG A 722 0.28 -7.25 -10.07
C ARG A 722 1.01 -7.98 -11.18
N ILE A 723 2.34 -8.05 -11.11
CA ILE A 723 3.20 -8.59 -12.18
C ILE A 723 3.75 -9.95 -11.75
N GLY A 724 3.14 -11.02 -12.27
CA GLY A 724 3.48 -12.41 -11.96
C GLY A 724 2.95 -12.92 -10.62
N GLY A 725 3.30 -14.16 -10.25
CA GLY A 725 3.00 -14.75 -8.95
C GLY A 725 1.55 -15.16 -8.67
N PHE A 726 0.65 -15.11 -9.66
CA PHE A 726 -0.77 -15.50 -9.50
C PHE A 726 -1.27 -16.45 -10.60
N ALA A 727 -2.38 -17.14 -10.36
CA ALA A 727 -2.95 -18.08 -11.32
C ALA A 727 -3.25 -17.41 -12.68
N GLY A 728 -2.85 -18.05 -13.79
CA GLY A 728 -3.04 -17.50 -15.14
C GLY A 728 -2.01 -16.45 -15.60
N SER A 729 -1.10 -16.03 -14.71
CA SER A 729 0.01 -15.11 -15.05
C SER A 729 1.11 -15.73 -15.91
N GLU A 730 1.20 -17.07 -15.99
CA GLU A 730 2.32 -17.82 -16.60
C GLU A 730 3.71 -17.47 -16.01
N LEU A 731 3.73 -16.92 -14.79
CA LEU A 731 4.89 -16.43 -14.05
C LEU A 731 4.84 -16.96 -12.60
N LEU A 732 4.58 -18.25 -12.44
CA LEU A 732 4.47 -18.97 -11.17
C LEU A 732 5.81 -19.64 -10.80
N LEU A 733 5.88 -20.34 -9.65
CA LEU A 733 7.07 -21.07 -9.19
C LEU A 733 7.61 -22.06 -10.23
N LYS A 734 6.72 -22.69 -11.01
CA LYS A 734 7.06 -23.61 -12.10
C LYS A 734 7.73 -22.92 -13.31
N ASP A 735 7.53 -21.61 -13.47
CA ASP A 735 7.96 -20.82 -14.64
C ASP A 735 9.19 -19.96 -14.29
N CYS A 736 9.22 -19.40 -13.08
CA CYS A 736 10.20 -18.42 -12.60
C CYS A 736 10.83 -18.79 -11.23
N PRO A 737 11.40 -19.99 -11.04
CA PRO A 737 12.00 -20.39 -9.76
C PRO A 737 13.29 -19.62 -9.43
N THR A 738 13.57 -19.42 -8.14
CA THR A 738 14.82 -18.76 -7.70
C THR A 738 16.07 -19.58 -8.05
N THR A 739 17.16 -18.88 -8.42
CA THR A 739 18.43 -19.51 -8.81
C THR A 739 19.66 -19.00 -8.04
N PRO A 740 19.62 -18.82 -6.69
CA PRO A 740 20.66 -18.12 -5.93
C PRO A 740 22.07 -18.75 -5.94
N LYS A 741 22.21 -19.97 -6.48
CA LYS A 741 23.49 -20.69 -6.65
C LYS A 741 24.09 -20.55 -8.05
N ILE A 742 23.45 -19.79 -8.94
CA ILE A 742 23.86 -19.53 -10.32
C ILE A 742 24.10 -18.03 -10.44
N GLU A 743 25.25 -17.62 -10.98
CA GLU A 743 25.49 -16.23 -11.37
C GLU A 743 24.61 -15.90 -12.57
N VAL A 744 23.70 -14.92 -12.40
CA VAL A 744 22.76 -14.51 -13.44
C VAL A 744 23.36 -13.36 -14.25
N THR A 745 23.47 -13.59 -15.55
CA THR A 745 24.09 -12.71 -16.53
C THR A 745 23.17 -12.49 -17.73
N ALA A 746 23.53 -11.56 -18.61
CA ALA A 746 22.79 -11.28 -19.84
C ALA A 746 22.65 -12.47 -20.82
N SER A 747 23.37 -13.59 -20.61
CA SER A 747 23.32 -14.78 -21.49
C SER A 747 22.65 -16.01 -20.87
N ASN A 748 22.26 -15.97 -19.60
CA ASN A 748 21.64 -17.11 -18.89
C ASN A 748 20.48 -16.73 -17.94
N LEU A 749 20.07 -15.46 -17.89
CA LEU A 749 18.81 -15.07 -17.25
C LEU A 749 17.61 -15.70 -17.96
N ASN A 750 16.55 -16.02 -17.21
CA ASN A 750 15.33 -16.59 -17.79
C ASN A 750 14.51 -15.48 -18.47
N GLU A 751 14.67 -15.32 -19.79
CA GLU A 751 13.99 -14.28 -20.56
C GLU A 751 12.45 -14.38 -20.45
N ASN A 752 11.88 -15.57 -20.22
CA ASN A 752 10.43 -15.73 -20.07
C ASN A 752 9.87 -14.97 -18.86
N CYS A 753 10.70 -14.73 -17.83
CA CYS A 753 10.33 -14.00 -16.62
C CYS A 753 10.47 -12.47 -16.75
N ILE A 754 10.77 -11.95 -17.95
CA ILE A 754 10.76 -10.51 -18.24
C ILE A 754 9.31 -10.07 -18.48
N ALA A 755 8.64 -9.75 -17.37
CA ALA A 755 7.20 -9.65 -17.28
C ALA A 755 6.65 -8.23 -17.51
N ALA A 756 7.43 -7.16 -17.32
CA ALA A 756 6.97 -5.80 -17.61
C ALA A 756 8.11 -4.81 -17.87
N TYR A 757 7.84 -3.74 -18.60
CA TYR A 757 8.77 -2.63 -18.79
C TYR A 757 8.67 -1.57 -17.67
N MET A 758 7.44 -1.27 -17.24
CA MET A 758 7.14 -0.31 -16.18
C MET A 758 5.74 -0.53 -15.57
N SER A 759 5.56 -0.34 -14.26
CA SER A 759 4.23 -0.39 -13.64
C SER A 759 3.38 0.86 -13.90
N PHE A 760 3.92 2.07 -13.67
CA PHE A 760 3.15 3.31 -13.80
C PHE A 760 3.99 4.47 -14.37
N HIS A 761 3.46 5.18 -15.37
CA HIS A 761 4.09 6.36 -15.97
C HIS A 761 3.14 7.57 -15.96
N ILE A 762 3.51 8.64 -15.26
CA ILE A 762 2.94 9.98 -15.50
C ILE A 762 3.81 10.67 -16.53
N THR A 763 3.24 10.95 -17.70
CA THR A 763 3.97 11.56 -18.82
C THR A 763 4.07 13.08 -18.67
N PRO A 764 4.94 13.77 -19.45
CA PRO A 764 5.12 15.23 -19.33
C PRO A 764 3.85 16.08 -19.44
N SER A 765 2.77 15.61 -20.08
CA SER A 765 1.48 16.33 -20.12
C SER A 765 0.52 16.00 -18.99
N GLY A 766 0.73 14.88 -18.28
CA GLY A 766 -0.12 14.48 -17.17
C GLY A 766 0.03 15.46 -16.00
N SER A 767 -1.06 15.83 -15.33
CA SER A 767 -1.06 16.64 -14.10
C SER A 767 -2.32 16.38 -13.27
N GLY A 768 -2.33 16.79 -12.00
CA GLY A 768 -3.55 16.76 -11.18
C GLY A 768 -4.07 15.34 -10.90
N LEU A 769 -3.23 14.46 -10.34
CA LEU A 769 -3.55 13.04 -10.14
C LEU A 769 -3.47 12.64 -8.67
N TYR A 770 -4.56 12.05 -8.16
CA TYR A 770 -4.70 11.53 -6.80
C TYR A 770 -4.70 9.99 -6.80
N LEU A 771 -3.71 9.38 -6.14
CA LEU A 771 -3.62 7.93 -5.96
C LEU A 771 -3.81 7.58 -4.49
N GLU A 772 -4.74 6.67 -4.16
CA GLU A 772 -5.02 6.24 -2.78
C GLU A 772 -5.15 4.72 -2.66
N ASN A 773 -4.42 4.11 -1.72
CA ASN A 773 -4.26 2.65 -1.59
C ASN A 773 -3.86 1.99 -2.92
N VAL A 774 -2.88 2.57 -3.64
CA VAL A 774 -2.33 2.02 -4.89
C VAL A 774 -1.09 1.19 -4.57
N TRP A 775 -1.08 -0.07 -5.03
CA TRP A 775 0.04 -1.00 -4.86
C TRP A 775 0.55 -1.40 -6.24
N LEU A 776 1.85 -1.25 -6.49
CA LEU A 776 2.49 -1.67 -7.72
C LEU A 776 3.50 -2.77 -7.40
N TRP A 777 3.09 -4.02 -7.50
CA TRP A 777 3.86 -5.18 -7.03
C TRP A 777 4.37 -6.03 -8.18
N VAL A 778 5.68 -6.32 -8.15
CA VAL A 778 6.31 -7.38 -8.93
C VAL A 778 6.50 -8.57 -8.00
N ALA A 779 6.13 -9.76 -8.47
CA ALA A 779 6.00 -10.90 -7.58
C ALA A 779 7.35 -11.42 -7.06
N ASP A 780 7.51 -11.34 -5.74
CA ASP A 780 8.61 -11.95 -5.00
C ASP A 780 8.33 -13.41 -4.61
N HIS A 781 7.06 -13.81 -4.55
CA HIS A 781 6.60 -15.16 -4.25
C HIS A 781 5.37 -15.59 -5.07
N ASP A 782 5.14 -16.90 -5.11
CA ASP A 782 3.95 -17.51 -5.70
C ASP A 782 2.79 -17.50 -4.67
N ILE A 783 1.67 -16.86 -5.03
CA ILE A 783 0.48 -16.67 -4.18
C ILE A 783 -0.40 -17.94 -4.14
N GLU A 784 -0.23 -18.87 -5.08
CA GLU A 784 -0.99 -20.13 -5.15
C GLU A 784 -0.20 -21.32 -4.57
N ASP A 785 1.11 -21.16 -4.33
CA ASP A 785 1.92 -22.16 -3.63
C ASP A 785 1.65 -22.14 -2.12
N ALA A 786 1.32 -23.30 -1.54
CA ALA A 786 0.95 -23.42 -0.13
C ALA A 786 2.10 -23.13 0.86
N ALA A 787 3.36 -23.04 0.38
CA ALA A 787 4.52 -22.62 1.18
C ALA A 787 4.95 -21.17 0.93
N LEU A 788 4.23 -20.42 0.07
CA LEU A 788 4.56 -19.06 -0.38
C LEU A 788 5.99 -18.97 -0.92
N THR A 789 6.38 -19.95 -1.73
CA THR A 789 7.75 -20.08 -2.22
C THR A 789 8.12 -18.90 -3.12
N ARG A 790 9.30 -18.33 -2.86
CA ARG A 790 9.83 -17.18 -3.62
C ARG A 790 10.06 -17.51 -5.09
N ILE A 791 9.97 -16.48 -5.93
CA ILE A 791 10.17 -16.56 -7.40
C ILE A 791 11.06 -15.41 -7.90
N THR A 792 11.42 -15.44 -9.18
CA THR A 792 12.28 -14.44 -9.84
C THR A 792 11.58 -13.84 -11.05
N VAL A 793 10.81 -12.77 -10.84
CA VAL A 793 10.13 -12.01 -11.90
C VAL A 793 10.88 -10.68 -12.15
N TYR A 794 11.08 -10.32 -13.41
CA TYR A 794 11.78 -9.09 -13.80
C TYR A 794 10.81 -8.06 -14.41
N ALA A 795 10.63 -6.94 -13.72
CA ALA A 795 10.00 -5.74 -14.28
C ALA A 795 10.95 -4.53 -14.17
N GLY A 796 10.99 -3.67 -15.19
CA GLY A 796 12.04 -2.66 -15.29
C GLY A 796 12.00 -1.58 -14.21
N ARG A 797 10.82 -0.98 -14.00
CA ARG A 797 10.64 0.31 -13.32
C ARG A 797 9.28 0.35 -12.62
N GLY A 798 9.21 0.88 -11.42
CA GLY A 798 7.96 1.02 -10.67
C GLY A 798 7.10 2.18 -11.15
N PHE A 799 7.08 3.24 -10.36
CA PHE A 799 6.39 4.49 -10.61
C PHE A 799 7.37 5.55 -11.14
N LEU A 800 7.12 6.06 -12.34
CA LEU A 800 7.85 7.19 -12.93
C LEU A 800 6.91 8.39 -13.09
N ASP A 801 7.26 9.51 -12.47
CA ASP A 801 6.64 10.81 -12.73
C ASP A 801 7.57 11.76 -13.47
N GLN A 802 7.10 12.24 -14.62
CA GLN A 802 7.74 13.26 -15.45
C GLN A 802 6.85 14.49 -15.70
N SER A 803 5.77 14.67 -14.91
CA SER A 803 4.81 15.76 -15.07
C SER A 803 5.48 17.13 -15.07
N THR A 804 5.35 17.91 -16.14
CA THR A 804 5.96 19.25 -16.16
C THR A 804 5.25 20.24 -15.24
N ASN A 805 3.98 19.96 -14.89
CA ASN A 805 3.12 20.83 -14.08
C ASN A 805 2.98 20.36 -12.62
N GLY A 806 3.01 19.05 -12.39
CA GLY A 806 2.83 18.43 -11.08
C GLY A 806 1.39 18.32 -10.62
N ASP A 807 1.19 18.67 -9.34
CA ASP A 807 -0.05 18.51 -8.57
C ASP A 807 -0.44 17.02 -8.46
N ILE A 808 0.48 16.24 -7.89
CA ILE A 808 0.35 14.79 -7.68
C ILE A 808 0.24 14.47 -6.18
N TRP A 809 -0.70 13.60 -5.81
CA TRP A 809 -0.88 13.11 -4.44
C TRP A 809 -0.80 11.58 -4.40
N LEU A 810 0.07 11.05 -3.53
CA LEU A 810 0.26 9.61 -3.33
C LEU A 810 -0.07 9.25 -1.87
N ILE A 811 -1.25 8.71 -1.63
CA ILE A 811 -1.81 8.44 -0.29
C ILE A 811 -1.72 6.94 0.02
N GLY A 812 -0.78 6.55 0.89
CA GLY A 812 -0.60 5.13 1.25
C GLY A 812 -0.30 4.24 0.04
N THR A 813 0.68 4.66 -0.78
CA THR A 813 1.06 3.92 -1.99
C THR A 813 2.29 3.06 -1.72
N SER A 814 2.31 1.85 -2.29
CA SER A 814 3.46 0.94 -2.21
C SER A 814 3.94 0.55 -3.61
N VAL A 815 5.25 0.46 -3.82
CA VAL A 815 5.88 0.05 -5.09
C VAL A 815 7.08 -0.84 -4.80
N GLU A 816 7.10 -2.05 -5.35
CA GLU A 816 7.99 -3.10 -4.84
C GLU A 816 8.57 -4.00 -5.96
N HIS A 817 9.84 -4.38 -5.76
CA HIS A 817 10.59 -5.40 -6.49
C HIS A 817 10.89 -5.12 -7.98
N HIS A 818 11.02 -3.86 -8.37
CA HIS A 818 11.42 -3.48 -9.73
C HIS A 818 12.96 -3.46 -9.89
N VAL A 819 13.44 -3.66 -11.12
CA VAL A 819 14.88 -3.81 -11.39
C VAL A 819 15.65 -2.51 -11.13
N LYS A 820 15.14 -1.34 -11.56
CA LYS A 820 15.87 -0.06 -11.51
C LYS A 820 15.48 0.87 -10.37
N TYR A 821 14.20 1.01 -10.12
CA TYR A 821 13.68 1.88 -9.07
C TYR A 821 12.22 1.56 -8.80
N GLU A 822 11.83 1.83 -7.57
CA GLU A 822 10.45 1.74 -7.11
C GLU A 822 9.74 3.07 -7.37
N TYR A 823 10.19 4.19 -6.78
CA TYR A 823 9.74 5.54 -7.16
C TYR A 823 10.83 6.36 -7.85
N GLN A 824 10.51 6.97 -8.99
CA GLN A 824 11.32 8.01 -9.60
C GLN A 824 10.52 9.26 -9.99
N PHE A 825 11.01 10.42 -9.56
CA PHE A 825 10.50 11.74 -9.90
C PHE A 825 11.56 12.46 -10.75
N ALA A 826 11.27 12.74 -12.02
CA ALA A 826 12.27 13.21 -12.98
C ALA A 826 11.78 14.40 -13.83
N ASN A 827 12.36 15.59 -13.61
CA ASN A 827 11.93 16.87 -14.20
C ASN A 827 10.51 17.32 -13.79
N THR A 828 10.01 16.80 -12.66
CA THR A 828 8.66 17.05 -12.15
C THR A 828 8.65 18.08 -11.02
N ARG A 829 7.45 18.49 -10.58
CA ARG A 829 7.23 19.44 -9.50
C ARG A 829 5.98 19.09 -8.68
N ASN A 830 5.77 19.78 -7.57
CA ASN A 830 4.52 19.76 -6.81
C ASN A 830 3.98 18.34 -6.52
N VAL A 831 4.72 17.55 -5.73
CA VAL A 831 4.27 16.22 -5.30
C VAL A 831 4.10 16.16 -3.78
N TYR A 832 2.93 15.69 -3.33
CA TYR A 832 2.73 15.17 -1.97
C TYR A 832 2.72 13.65 -2.01
N MET A 833 3.43 13.01 -1.08
CA MET A 833 3.33 11.57 -0.88
C MET A 833 3.39 11.24 0.62
N GLY A 834 2.58 10.31 1.09
CA GLY A 834 2.59 9.94 2.50
C GLY A 834 1.59 8.86 2.92
N GLN A 835 2.00 7.80 3.62
CA GLN A 835 3.36 7.24 3.63
C GLN A 835 3.59 6.45 2.33
N ILE A 836 4.79 6.56 1.76
CA ILE A 836 5.25 5.62 0.71
C ILE A 836 5.94 4.40 1.33
N GLN A 837 5.81 3.24 0.67
CA GLN A 837 6.50 1.99 1.03
C GLN A 837 7.21 1.44 -0.23
N THR A 838 8.42 0.88 -0.07
CA THR A 838 9.16 0.19 -1.14
C THR A 838 10.04 -0.96 -0.65
N GLU A 839 10.08 -2.06 -1.40
CA GLU A 839 11.03 -3.16 -1.20
C GLU A 839 11.92 -3.41 -2.42
N THR A 840 13.22 -3.62 -2.17
CA THR A 840 14.22 -3.97 -3.20
C THR A 840 14.03 -5.41 -3.68
N ALA A 841 14.07 -5.66 -5.00
CA ALA A 841 13.84 -7.00 -5.57
C ALA A 841 14.77 -8.09 -5.02
N TYR A 842 14.22 -9.15 -4.42
CA TYR A 842 14.95 -10.07 -3.53
C TYR A 842 16.14 -10.84 -4.17
N TYR A 843 16.18 -10.95 -5.49
CA TYR A 843 17.30 -11.58 -6.22
C TYR A 843 18.55 -10.69 -6.27
N GLN A 844 18.41 -9.37 -6.15
CA GLN A 844 19.54 -8.45 -6.28
C GLN A 844 20.59 -8.71 -5.18
N PRO A 845 21.91 -8.64 -5.48
CA PRO A 845 22.54 -8.19 -6.74
C PRO A 845 22.70 -9.29 -7.83
N ASN A 846 21.94 -10.39 -7.80
CA ASN A 846 22.07 -11.54 -8.71
C ASN A 846 20.78 -11.82 -9.53
N PRO A 847 20.53 -11.12 -10.65
CA PRO A 847 21.38 -10.09 -11.25
C PRO A 847 21.18 -8.72 -10.61
N ASN A 848 22.06 -7.78 -10.94
CA ASN A 848 21.98 -6.39 -10.49
C ASN A 848 21.10 -5.53 -11.42
N ALA A 849 20.83 -4.29 -11.03
CA ALA A 849 19.92 -3.35 -11.71
C ALA A 849 20.34 -2.90 -13.13
N GLN A 850 21.47 -3.40 -13.65
CA GLN A 850 21.92 -3.16 -15.03
C GLN A 850 21.25 -4.08 -16.06
N ILE A 851 20.71 -5.24 -15.66
CA ILE A 851 20.07 -6.23 -16.55
C ILE A 851 18.75 -6.77 -15.96
N PRO A 852 17.80 -7.27 -16.76
CA PRO A 852 17.80 -7.34 -18.23
C PRO A 852 17.57 -5.97 -18.92
N PHE A 853 17.13 -4.94 -18.17
CA PHE A 853 16.73 -3.66 -18.77
C PHE A 853 17.92 -2.72 -18.98
N PRO A 854 18.22 -2.28 -20.22
CA PRO A 854 19.18 -1.20 -20.45
C PRO A 854 18.67 0.13 -19.87
N ALA A 855 19.59 1.08 -19.63
CA ALA A 855 19.24 2.42 -19.16
C ALA A 855 18.79 3.32 -20.32
N VAL A 856 17.60 3.92 -20.18
CA VAL A 856 16.94 4.74 -21.20
C VAL A 856 16.91 6.21 -20.78
N ALA A 857 17.64 7.05 -21.51
CA ALA A 857 17.86 8.46 -21.14
C ALA A 857 16.58 9.33 -21.15
N SER A 858 15.59 9.03 -22.00
CA SER A 858 14.31 9.74 -22.04
C SER A 858 13.43 9.50 -20.80
N LEU A 859 13.68 8.41 -20.07
CA LEU A 859 13.05 8.10 -18.78
C LEU A 859 13.88 8.58 -17.59
N ALA A 860 15.01 9.26 -17.86
CA ALA A 860 16.03 9.65 -16.89
C ALA A 860 16.54 8.48 -16.03
N ASP A 861 16.63 7.27 -16.59
CA ASP A 861 17.02 6.06 -15.85
C ASP A 861 18.34 6.22 -15.07
N PRO A 862 18.45 5.63 -13.85
CA PRO A 862 19.69 5.61 -13.09
C PRO A 862 20.78 4.79 -13.80
N ILE A 863 22.01 5.31 -13.78
CA ILE A 863 23.21 4.62 -14.23
C ILE A 863 23.93 4.04 -13.01
N PHE A 864 23.84 2.72 -12.84
CA PHE A 864 24.47 2.01 -11.71
C PHE A 864 25.97 1.78 -11.95
N PRO A 865 26.80 1.79 -10.89
CA PRO A 865 28.18 1.28 -10.98
C PRO A 865 28.18 -0.22 -11.30
N ARG A 866 29.34 -0.75 -11.74
CA ARG A 866 29.55 -2.20 -11.90
C ARG A 866 30.07 -2.89 -10.65
N GLU A 867 30.58 -2.13 -9.70
CA GLU A 867 31.37 -2.64 -8.57
C GLU A 867 30.58 -2.54 -7.26
N THR A 868 30.80 -3.52 -6.39
CA THR A 868 30.39 -3.47 -4.98
C THR A 868 31.29 -2.51 -4.20
N ILE A 869 30.76 -1.88 -3.16
CA ILE A 869 31.55 -1.05 -2.25
C ILE A 869 32.22 -1.93 -1.21
N THR A 870 33.54 -1.82 -1.06
CA THR A 870 34.28 -2.46 0.05
C THR A 870 34.57 -1.41 1.12
N THR A 871 34.07 -1.63 2.34
CA THR A 871 34.29 -0.73 3.47
C THR A 871 35.72 -0.85 4.02
N PRO A 872 36.21 0.12 4.84
CA PRO A 872 37.56 0.05 5.44
C PRO A 872 37.81 -1.18 6.33
N ASN A 873 36.76 -1.85 6.82
CA ASN A 873 36.84 -3.10 7.58
C ASN A 873 36.63 -4.36 6.72
N GLY A 874 36.61 -4.24 5.39
CA GLY A 874 36.53 -5.37 4.45
C GLY A 874 35.13 -5.91 4.17
N THR A 875 34.07 -5.23 4.62
CA THR A 875 32.69 -5.61 4.30
C THR A 875 32.37 -5.22 2.85
N VAL A 876 31.88 -6.17 2.06
CA VAL A 876 31.49 -5.96 0.66
C VAL A 876 29.98 -5.74 0.60
N ILE A 877 29.54 -4.60 0.07
CA ILE A 877 28.14 -4.16 0.04
C ILE A 877 27.69 -3.94 -1.42
N PRO A 878 26.53 -4.48 -1.85
CA PRO A 878 25.92 -4.16 -3.15
C PRO A 878 25.66 -2.66 -3.32
N ALA A 879 25.89 -2.13 -4.52
CA ALA A 879 25.73 -0.71 -4.83
C ALA A 879 25.15 -0.45 -6.24
N ALA A 880 24.57 -1.49 -6.84
CA ALA A 880 24.07 -1.56 -8.21
C ALA A 880 22.64 -2.12 -8.21
N ASP A 881 21.86 -1.73 -7.20
CA ASP A 881 20.59 -2.34 -6.79
C ASP A 881 19.50 -1.24 -6.81
N GLY A 882 18.24 -1.62 -7.01
CA GLY A 882 17.14 -0.71 -7.31
C GLY A 882 16.92 0.39 -6.26
N TRP A 883 16.70 1.63 -6.71
CA TRP A 883 16.41 2.75 -5.79
C TRP A 883 14.98 2.68 -5.28
N GLY A 884 14.78 2.60 -3.96
CA GLY A 884 13.44 2.80 -3.37
C GLY A 884 12.87 4.17 -3.75
N LEU A 885 13.68 5.23 -3.64
CA LEU A 885 13.29 6.57 -4.07
C LEU A 885 14.40 7.29 -4.83
N ARG A 886 14.08 7.88 -5.98
CA ARG A 886 14.99 8.77 -6.72
C ARG A 886 14.30 10.05 -7.16
N ILE A 887 14.85 11.20 -6.76
CA ILE A 887 14.37 12.53 -7.14
C ILE A 887 15.46 13.20 -8.00
N TYR A 888 15.16 13.50 -9.26
CA TYR A 888 16.10 13.98 -10.26
C TYR A 888 15.57 15.24 -10.96
N GLN A 889 16.38 16.32 -10.97
CA GLN A 889 16.06 17.60 -11.63
C GLN A 889 14.64 18.13 -11.33
N SER A 890 14.15 17.89 -10.11
CA SER A 890 12.76 18.14 -9.70
C SER A 890 12.69 19.11 -8.53
N GLN A 891 11.50 19.66 -8.25
CA GLN A 891 11.34 20.68 -7.20
C GLN A 891 10.04 20.55 -6.40
N SER A 892 10.06 21.02 -5.15
CA SER A 892 8.83 21.17 -4.34
C SER A 892 8.09 19.83 -4.11
N ILE A 893 8.83 18.81 -3.67
CA ILE A 893 8.34 17.45 -3.37
C ILE A 893 8.39 17.21 -1.86
N ALA A 894 7.31 16.66 -1.29
CA ALA A 894 7.18 16.41 0.14
C ALA A 894 6.74 14.97 0.46
N ALA A 895 7.59 14.22 1.18
CA ALA A 895 7.30 12.88 1.67
C ALA A 895 6.97 12.90 3.18
N TYR A 896 5.74 12.56 3.56
CA TYR A 896 5.30 12.45 4.96
C TYR A 896 5.19 10.97 5.32
N GLY A 897 6.24 10.45 5.96
CA GLY A 897 6.48 9.02 6.10
C GLY A 897 7.06 8.42 4.81
N ALA A 898 8.15 7.69 4.94
CA ALA A 898 8.67 6.81 3.89
C ALA A 898 9.28 5.56 4.52
N GLY A 899 8.91 4.38 4.03
CA GLY A 899 9.54 3.10 4.36
C GLY A 899 10.27 2.56 3.14
N LEU A 900 11.61 2.56 3.16
CA LEU A 900 12.42 2.08 2.03
C LEU A 900 13.29 0.90 2.48
N TYR A 901 12.96 -0.30 2.04
CA TYR A 901 13.51 -1.54 2.61
C TYR A 901 14.36 -2.33 1.60
N SER A 902 15.47 -2.86 2.11
CA SER A 902 16.33 -3.82 1.41
C SER A 902 16.58 -4.99 2.36
N PHE A 903 15.77 -6.04 2.24
CA PHE A 903 15.82 -7.22 3.13
C PHE A 903 16.79 -8.31 2.66
N PHE A 904 17.29 -8.23 1.43
CA PHE A 904 17.93 -9.36 0.77
C PHE A 904 19.24 -9.00 0.08
N ASN A 905 20.13 -9.99 0.06
CA ASN A 905 21.24 -10.09 -0.86
C ASN A 905 21.16 -11.50 -1.47
N ASN A 906 20.75 -11.61 -2.74
CA ASN A 906 20.57 -12.87 -3.47
C ASN A 906 19.74 -13.91 -2.66
N TYR A 907 18.53 -13.51 -2.28
CA TYR A 907 17.56 -14.26 -1.45
C TYR A 907 17.98 -14.60 0.00
N SER A 908 19.16 -14.17 0.48
CA SER A 908 19.55 -14.28 1.90
C SER A 908 19.17 -13.02 2.70
N THR A 909 18.53 -13.20 3.87
CA THR A 909 18.22 -12.10 4.82
C THR A 909 19.40 -11.71 5.71
N SER A 910 20.52 -12.44 5.64
CA SER A 910 21.66 -12.31 6.57
C SER A 910 22.29 -10.92 6.63
N CYS A 911 22.00 -10.06 5.65
CA CYS A 911 22.47 -8.68 5.55
C CYS A 911 21.56 -7.64 6.25
N SER A 912 20.29 -7.99 6.51
CA SER A 912 19.31 -7.17 7.22
C SER A 912 19.07 -7.63 8.67
N ASP A 913 19.56 -8.81 9.04
CA ASP A 913 19.50 -9.31 10.42
C ASP A 913 20.07 -8.29 11.43
N ILE A 914 19.48 -8.21 12.62
CA ILE A 914 19.87 -7.26 13.67
C ILE A 914 21.33 -7.49 14.05
N GLY A 915 22.19 -6.50 13.78
CA GLY A 915 23.63 -6.56 13.99
C GLY A 915 24.46 -6.74 12.70
N SER A 916 23.87 -7.05 11.55
CA SER A 916 24.58 -7.23 10.26
C SER A 916 24.98 -5.92 9.56
N PHE A 917 25.05 -4.81 10.30
CA PHE A 917 25.52 -3.49 9.86
C PHE A 917 24.85 -2.90 8.60
N ALA A 918 23.60 -3.32 8.33
CA ALA A 918 22.78 -2.88 7.19
C ALA A 918 23.53 -3.00 5.85
N THR A 919 23.75 -4.24 5.41
CA THR A 919 24.69 -4.59 4.34
C THR A 919 24.04 -5.19 3.08
N CYS A 920 22.71 -5.09 2.94
CA CYS A 920 22.00 -5.58 1.76
C CYS A 920 22.21 -4.65 0.56
N GLN A 921 22.17 -3.33 0.80
CA GLN A 921 22.35 -2.30 -0.21
C GLN A 921 23.13 -1.12 0.36
N ASN A 922 24.01 -0.49 -0.44
CA ASN A 922 24.81 0.64 0.03
C ASN A 922 23.97 1.91 0.25
N ARG A 923 22.91 2.13 -0.54
CA ARG A 923 22.07 3.35 -0.53
C ARG A 923 20.74 3.12 -1.24
N ILE A 924 19.65 3.73 -0.74
CA ILE A 924 18.28 3.45 -1.24
C ILE A 924 17.47 4.70 -1.66
N PHE A 925 17.86 5.90 -1.21
CA PHE A 925 17.25 7.17 -1.62
C PHE A 925 18.28 8.09 -2.29
N SER A 926 18.05 8.52 -3.54
CA SER A 926 18.85 9.54 -4.23
C SER A 926 18.10 10.86 -4.39
N ILE A 927 18.80 11.98 -4.16
CA ILE A 927 18.35 13.35 -4.50
C ILE A 927 19.42 14.00 -5.38
N GLU A 928 19.09 14.28 -6.63
CA GLU A 928 20.01 14.76 -7.66
C GLU A 928 19.49 16.04 -8.32
N GLN A 929 20.30 17.10 -8.31
CA GLN A 929 20.01 18.37 -9.01
C GLN A 929 18.62 18.97 -8.70
N SER A 930 18.12 18.75 -7.47
CA SER A 930 16.74 19.03 -7.07
C SER A 930 16.69 19.96 -5.85
N GLU A 931 15.67 20.80 -5.76
CA GLU A 931 15.52 21.86 -4.74
C GLU A 931 14.15 21.80 -4.04
N GLN A 932 14.00 22.48 -2.90
CA GLN A 932 12.76 22.51 -2.12
C GLN A 932 12.19 21.10 -1.80
N ILE A 933 13.06 20.14 -1.49
CA ILE A 933 12.69 18.76 -1.17
C ILE A 933 12.60 18.61 0.35
N SER A 934 11.48 18.09 0.85
CA SER A 934 11.31 17.75 2.27
C SER A 934 10.87 16.30 2.45
N PHE A 935 11.40 15.64 3.45
CA PHE A 935 10.93 14.32 3.86
C PHE A 935 10.93 14.20 5.38
N TYR A 936 9.96 13.45 5.89
CA TYR A 936 9.62 13.34 7.30
C TYR A 936 9.46 11.88 7.66
N ASN A 937 10.09 11.43 8.74
CA ASN A 937 10.15 10.01 9.13
C ASN A 937 10.51 9.10 7.94
N LEU A 938 11.71 9.32 7.39
CA LEU A 938 12.33 8.39 6.46
C LEU A 938 12.89 7.21 7.26
N ASN A 939 12.38 6.01 6.99
CA ASN A 939 12.74 4.76 7.64
C ASN A 939 13.38 3.81 6.63
N THR A 940 14.48 3.17 6.99
CA THR A 940 15.18 2.21 6.11
C THR A 940 15.55 0.90 6.78
N VAL A 941 15.45 -0.20 6.04
CA VAL A 941 15.94 -1.55 6.42
C VAL A 941 17.16 -1.91 5.57
N GLY A 942 18.16 -2.57 6.16
CA GLY A 942 19.27 -3.26 5.47
C GLY A 942 20.18 -2.38 4.59
N THR A 943 19.98 -1.06 4.59
CA THR A 943 20.68 -0.10 3.74
C THR A 943 21.77 0.64 4.53
N HIS A 944 22.99 0.72 3.99
CA HIS A 944 24.14 1.28 4.70
C HIS A 944 24.08 2.81 4.87
N PHE A 945 23.71 3.54 3.81
CA PHE A 945 23.46 4.98 3.81
C PHE A 945 22.00 5.29 3.46
N MET A 946 21.34 6.10 4.28
CA MET A 946 19.90 6.35 4.12
C MET A 946 19.57 7.26 2.93
N VAL A 947 20.45 8.19 2.57
CA VAL A 947 20.26 9.15 1.46
C VAL A 947 21.58 9.37 0.70
N SER A 948 21.49 9.73 -0.57
CA SER A 948 22.58 10.29 -1.38
C SER A 948 22.18 11.66 -1.91
N LEU A 949 22.89 12.73 -1.53
CA LEU A 949 22.63 14.10 -2.01
C LEU A 949 23.63 14.51 -3.09
N GLY A 950 23.26 14.30 -4.35
CA GLY A 950 24.05 14.66 -5.52
C GLY A 950 25.43 14.00 -5.50
N GLY A 951 25.46 12.69 -5.28
CA GLY A 951 26.67 11.84 -5.29
C GLY A 951 27.45 11.80 -3.98
N VAL A 952 26.84 12.19 -2.86
CA VAL A 952 27.44 12.11 -1.51
C VAL A 952 26.50 11.33 -0.61
N ASP A 953 26.92 10.17 -0.12
CA ASP A 953 26.10 9.22 0.63
C ASP A 953 26.17 9.51 2.15
N TYR A 954 25.03 9.90 2.76
CA TYR A 954 24.88 10.23 4.19
C TYR A 954 23.40 10.46 4.55
N PRO A 955 22.97 10.30 5.81
CA PRO A 955 23.70 9.71 6.95
C PRO A 955 23.81 8.19 6.86
N ARG A 956 24.63 7.56 7.70
CA ARG A 956 24.68 6.10 7.84
C ARG A 956 23.57 5.62 8.75
N PHE A 957 23.11 4.39 8.54
CA PHE A 957 22.14 3.69 9.39
C PHE A 957 22.52 3.77 10.89
N SER A 958 23.80 3.56 11.22
CA SER A 958 24.32 3.51 12.60
C SER A 958 24.18 4.82 13.38
N ASP A 959 24.11 5.94 12.67
CA ASP A 959 23.99 7.27 13.27
C ASP A 959 22.51 7.59 13.63
N LEU A 960 21.59 6.70 13.22
CA LEU A 960 20.13 6.82 13.23
C LEU A 960 19.39 5.52 13.64
N ASP A 961 20.07 4.63 14.39
CA ASP A 961 19.51 3.35 14.83
C ASP A 961 18.12 3.49 15.48
N ASN A 962 17.16 2.73 14.95
CA ASN A 962 15.80 2.58 15.44
C ASN A 962 15.39 1.10 15.57
N GLY A 963 16.28 0.26 16.11
CA GLY A 963 16.01 -1.14 16.46
C GLY A 963 16.10 -2.09 15.26
N PHE A 964 15.00 -2.26 14.53
CA PHE A 964 15.00 -3.03 13.28
C PHE A 964 15.25 -2.15 12.06
N ILE A 965 14.79 -0.89 12.12
CA ILE A 965 14.98 0.14 11.10
C ILE A 965 16.03 1.16 11.53
N SER A 966 16.38 2.08 10.64
CA SER A 966 16.99 3.37 10.97
C SER A 966 16.08 4.51 10.54
N THR A 967 16.02 5.61 11.31
CA THR A 967 15.03 6.69 11.10
C THR A 967 15.66 8.07 11.04
N LEU A 968 15.36 8.82 9.98
CA LEU A 968 15.62 10.25 9.87
C LEU A 968 14.29 11.02 9.98
N THR A 969 14.08 11.67 11.14
CA THR A 969 12.83 12.37 11.51
C THR A 969 12.49 13.50 10.55
N VAL A 970 13.46 14.35 10.21
CA VAL A 970 13.29 15.47 9.27
C VAL A 970 14.51 15.60 8.38
N GLY A 971 14.30 15.61 7.08
CA GLY A 971 15.26 16.02 6.05
C GLY A 971 14.69 17.16 5.20
N GLN A 972 15.52 18.18 4.94
CA GLN A 972 15.16 19.30 4.04
C GLN A 972 16.34 19.71 3.17
N VAL A 973 16.17 19.64 1.86
CA VAL A 973 16.97 20.33 0.84
C VAL A 973 16.25 21.63 0.48
N GLN A 974 16.96 22.75 0.53
CA GLN A 974 16.41 24.08 0.25
C GLN A 974 16.79 24.51 -1.17
#